data_AF-A0A936NN48-F1
#
_entry.id   AF-A0A936NN48-F1
#
_cell.length_a   1.000
_cell.length_b   1.000
_cell.length_c   1.000
_cell.angle_alpha   90.00
_cell.angle_beta   90.00
_cell.angle_gamma   90.00
#
_symmetry.space_group_name_H-M   'P 1'
#
loop_
_entity.id
_entity.type
_entity.pdbx_description
1 polymer ?
#
loop_
_entity_poly.entity_id
_entity_poly.type
_entity_poly.pdbx_seq_one_letter_code
_entity_poly.pdbx_strand_id
1 'polypeptide(L)'
;MLRCLMVVSVATAIGTWMIWSEAGAVRAQNGITVVSAADYKGDALASEQIVAGFGSGMTDGTAIAGGLPLPTEINGTKVRVRDAQGVERLAPLFFVSPNQINFQIPAGTGAGVAAFEVLKNNAVTANGNAAIQLTAQGLFSADASGKGLAAANLLRLKGDNTQTYEPVGRFDPQQAKFVPVVIDPGPSSDQLFLIMYGTGFRNHGNLSGVQATVGGQPAEVLFAGPQGTFAGLDQLNIRLPRNLNGGESEIVLTINGRASNAVRITMMAPSNPYGERAFLATLRPEGNSMSPASGYATLRLSADEKSAVLRFTYSNLTTPETSAHIHGPANPGQNGAILYDIDTAVREADGSMQWVFQQVGATTVPQMIDALKTGRLYLNIHSARYPTGEIRGHFGAVNGSQTFTPPPDPPALPGGNPTPRDAARFLTQATFGPKAAEITALTSKGFDTWLNEQFALPINSHLHYLDITPVVNKDTDQREMMESFWKHAVTAPDQLRQRMAFALSEILVVSFQSNLAGEPFAVAGYMDLLNKNAFGNFRQLLEDVTLSPAMGRYLDHLLNDKEDPATGRNPNENYAREILQLFSIGLYKLHPDGSLILNENGLPVETYSQEVVKGFAHVFTGWSYGWIAKTEENWNYPHIHQVGTQFWRVPMQVWPNHHSTLSKQLLDGVVLPANQTPEKDLKDALDNIFNHPNVGPFIARQLIQRLVTSNPSPGYVYRVAQKFNNNGSGVRGDMKAVIRAILLDYEARSLDIIANQGYGKMREPVLRFSHLMRAFNYTCPCGTFPIYWMDSPEYAIGQNPLRSPSVFNFFEPGYSHAGHLSSAGLHSPEFQITNDTSVIGISDFFHYVVRDGFKWEENRPITPDYTSLIPMASNPAQLIDHLDLVMTSQGMSGGLKNLLVTVLSAMPSNDPRARLTTAIHMILTSPDYVIQK
;
A
#
# COMPACT_ATOMS: atom_id res chain seq x y z
N MET A 1 -8.63 -39.42 3.81
CA MET A 1 -9.22 -39.36 2.46
C MET A 1 -9.13 -40.68 1.69
N LEU A 2 -7.97 -41.37 1.58
CA LEU A 2 -7.90 -42.65 0.83
C LEU A 2 -8.71 -43.82 1.41
N ARG A 3 -8.95 -43.86 2.73
CA ARG A 3 -9.90 -44.84 3.32
C ARG A 3 -11.37 -44.60 2.93
N CYS A 4 -11.72 -43.39 2.47
CA CYS A 4 -13.09 -43.08 2.01
C CYS A 4 -13.30 -43.33 0.51
N LEU A 5 -12.26 -43.19 -0.33
CA LEU A 5 -12.38 -43.37 -1.79
C LEU A 5 -12.63 -44.81 -2.23
N MET A 6 -12.25 -45.82 -1.43
CA MET A 6 -12.46 -47.23 -1.81
C MET A 6 -13.77 -47.85 -1.31
N VAL A 7 -14.55 -47.18 -0.44
CA VAL A 7 -15.61 -47.87 0.35
C VAL A 7 -17.00 -47.26 0.26
N VAL A 8 -17.18 -46.01 -0.17
CA VAL A 8 -18.53 -45.38 -0.12
C VAL A 8 -18.73 -44.48 -1.32
N SER A 9 -19.84 -44.67 -2.06
CA SER A 9 -20.53 -43.70 -2.94
C SER A 9 -20.72 -44.06 -4.43
N VAL A 10 -21.07 -45.31 -4.78
CA VAL A 10 -21.70 -45.61 -6.11
C VAL A 10 -22.86 -46.62 -5.95
N ALA A 11 -23.80 -46.34 -5.04
CA ALA A 11 -24.97 -47.20 -4.83
C ALA A 11 -26.30 -46.59 -5.33
N THR A 12 -26.33 -45.36 -5.84
CA THR A 12 -27.60 -44.68 -6.16
C THR A 12 -27.47 -43.68 -7.31
N ALA A 13 -27.19 -44.15 -8.53
CA ALA A 13 -27.62 -43.48 -9.76
C ALA A 13 -27.39 -44.43 -10.94
N ILE A 14 -28.29 -44.39 -11.93
CA ILE A 14 -28.32 -45.21 -13.16
C ILE A 14 -29.09 -46.54 -12.99
N GLY A 15 -30.39 -46.39 -12.77
CA GLY A 15 -31.38 -47.43 -13.05
C GLY A 15 -32.51 -46.83 -13.87
N THR A 16 -32.38 -46.80 -15.20
CA THR A 16 -33.49 -46.73 -16.16
C THR A 16 -32.93 -46.82 -17.58
N TRP A 17 -33.72 -47.46 -18.46
CA TRP A 17 -33.52 -47.68 -19.92
C TRP A 17 -32.81 -48.98 -20.34
N MET A 18 -33.56 -50.09 -20.41
CA MET A 18 -34.05 -50.67 -21.68
C MET A 18 -34.67 -52.06 -21.44
N ILE A 19 -35.90 -52.25 -21.95
CA ILE A 19 -36.59 -53.54 -22.11
C ILE A 19 -36.64 -53.81 -23.63
N TRP A 20 -36.39 -55.04 -24.08
CA TRP A 20 -37.33 -55.88 -24.86
C TRP A 20 -36.74 -57.23 -25.32
N SER A 21 -37.61 -58.24 -25.16
CA SER A 21 -37.77 -59.53 -25.85
C SER A 21 -36.98 -60.77 -25.38
N GLU A 22 -37.77 -61.80 -25.02
CA GLU A 22 -37.36 -63.20 -24.83
C GLU A 22 -37.42 -63.97 -26.16
N ALA A 23 -36.49 -64.92 -26.35
CA ALA A 23 -36.77 -66.33 -26.69
C ALA A 23 -35.46 -67.12 -26.94
N GLY A 24 -35.37 -68.34 -26.39
CA GLY A 24 -34.49 -69.41 -26.89
C GLY A 24 -33.39 -69.89 -25.93
N ALA A 25 -33.55 -71.11 -25.42
CA ALA A 25 -32.63 -71.76 -24.48
C ALA A 25 -31.29 -72.18 -25.12
N VAL A 26 -30.23 -71.49 -24.68
CA VAL A 26 -28.88 -72.00 -24.36
C VAL A 26 -28.58 -71.36 -23.00
N ARG A 27 -27.89 -72.01 -22.05
CA ARG A 27 -27.49 -71.30 -20.81
C ARG A 27 -26.60 -70.12 -21.20
N ALA A 28 -27.20 -68.94 -21.36
CA ALA A 28 -26.48 -67.69 -21.56
C ALA A 28 -25.75 -67.42 -20.25
N GLN A 29 -24.44 -67.66 -20.24
CA GLN A 29 -23.60 -67.16 -19.17
C GLN A 29 -23.69 -65.63 -19.20
N ASN A 30 -24.00 -65.01 -18.06
CA ASN A 30 -24.08 -63.56 -17.99
C ASN A 30 -22.69 -62.98 -18.35
N GLY A 31 -22.65 -61.90 -19.13
CA GLY A 31 -21.38 -61.23 -19.44
C GLY A 31 -20.86 -60.43 -18.25
N ILE A 32 -19.54 -60.36 -18.07
CA ILE A 32 -18.87 -59.33 -17.26
C ILE A 32 -18.07 -58.40 -18.17
N THR A 33 -18.31 -57.09 -18.04
CA THR A 33 -17.50 -56.05 -18.69
C THR A 33 -16.51 -55.51 -17.67
N VAL A 34 -15.22 -55.73 -17.90
CA VAL A 34 -14.15 -55.28 -17.00
C VAL A 34 -13.57 -53.97 -17.53
N VAL A 35 -13.58 -52.95 -16.68
CA VAL A 35 -13.08 -51.62 -16.99
C VAL A 35 -12.14 -51.13 -15.89
N SER A 36 -11.25 -50.20 -16.23
CA SER A 36 -10.43 -49.46 -15.28
C SER A 36 -11.32 -48.78 -14.24
N ALA A 37 -10.97 -48.91 -12.95
CA ALA A 37 -11.72 -48.25 -11.89
C ALA A 37 -11.50 -46.73 -11.85
N ALA A 38 -10.51 -46.21 -12.58
CA ALA A 38 -10.18 -44.79 -12.60
C ALA A 38 -10.98 -44.01 -13.66
N ASP A 39 -11.30 -44.62 -14.80
CA ASP A 39 -11.93 -43.92 -15.94
C ASP A 39 -13.03 -44.72 -16.67
N TYR A 40 -13.31 -45.94 -16.20
CA TYR A 40 -14.33 -46.85 -16.73
C TYR A 40 -14.14 -47.22 -18.21
N LYS A 41 -12.90 -47.19 -18.70
CA LYS A 41 -12.55 -47.72 -20.03
C LYS A 41 -12.04 -49.15 -19.94
N GLY A 42 -12.39 -49.98 -20.93
CA GLY A 42 -12.02 -51.41 -21.01
C GLY A 42 -11.28 -51.79 -22.30
N ASP A 43 -10.90 -50.81 -23.12
CA ASP A 43 -10.16 -51.00 -24.38
C ASP A 43 -8.72 -51.50 -24.14
N ALA A 44 -8.13 -51.14 -23.00
CA ALA A 44 -6.88 -51.70 -22.52
C ALA A 44 -6.83 -51.65 -20.99
N LEU A 45 -6.34 -52.72 -20.37
CA LEU A 45 -6.08 -52.85 -18.94
C LEU A 45 -4.63 -53.29 -18.72
N ALA A 46 -4.13 -53.23 -17.49
CA ALA A 46 -2.76 -53.62 -17.13
C ALA A 46 -2.73 -54.62 -15.96
N SER A 47 -1.68 -55.43 -15.89
CA SER A 47 -1.44 -56.26 -14.69
C SER A 47 -1.37 -55.36 -13.46
N GLU A 48 -1.93 -55.86 -12.35
CA GLU A 48 -2.02 -55.15 -11.07
C GLU A 48 -2.89 -53.89 -11.06
N GLN A 49 -3.62 -53.60 -12.15
CA GLN A 49 -4.56 -52.48 -12.18
C GLN A 49 -5.80 -52.74 -11.32
N ILE A 50 -6.34 -51.69 -10.70
CA ILE A 50 -7.65 -51.72 -10.04
C ILE A 50 -8.73 -51.60 -11.10
N VAL A 51 -9.63 -52.58 -11.15
CA VAL A 51 -10.70 -52.66 -12.15
C VAL A 51 -12.06 -52.87 -11.50
N ALA A 52 -13.09 -52.40 -12.20
CA ALA A 52 -14.49 -52.65 -11.90
C ALA A 52 -15.07 -53.55 -12.99
N GLY A 53 -15.68 -54.64 -12.57
CA GLY A 53 -16.41 -55.56 -13.43
C GLY A 53 -17.91 -55.39 -13.27
N PHE A 54 -18.61 -55.01 -14.33
CA PHE A 54 -20.06 -54.83 -14.34
C PHE A 54 -20.74 -56.00 -15.06
N GLY A 55 -21.82 -56.49 -14.48
CA GLY A 55 -22.59 -57.62 -14.99
C GLY A 55 -23.90 -57.77 -14.23
N SER A 56 -24.55 -58.93 -14.33
CA SER A 56 -25.77 -59.23 -13.57
C SER A 56 -25.68 -60.61 -12.93
N GLY A 57 -26.26 -60.75 -11.73
CA GLY A 57 -26.33 -62.02 -11.02
C GLY A 57 -24.98 -62.64 -10.65
N MET A 58 -23.94 -61.80 -10.45
CA MET A 58 -22.58 -62.26 -10.18
C MET A 58 -22.40 -62.84 -8.76
N THR A 59 -23.14 -62.31 -7.78
CA THR A 59 -23.19 -62.78 -6.38
C THR A 59 -24.57 -62.52 -5.75
N ASP A 60 -24.83 -63.07 -4.56
CA ASP A 60 -26.14 -62.96 -3.85
C ASP A 60 -26.29 -61.70 -3.01
N GLY A 61 -25.20 -61.02 -2.69
CA GLY A 61 -25.21 -59.90 -1.76
C GLY A 61 -23.96 -59.06 -1.83
N THR A 62 -24.05 -57.89 -1.20
CA THR A 62 -22.97 -56.91 -1.20
C THR A 62 -22.02 -57.16 -0.04
N ALA A 63 -20.72 -57.23 -0.31
CA ALA A 63 -19.68 -57.33 0.71
C ALA A 63 -18.38 -56.65 0.27
N ILE A 64 -17.57 -56.24 1.25
CA ILE A 64 -16.31 -55.54 1.04
C ILE A 64 -15.18 -56.24 1.79
N ALA A 65 -13.96 -56.14 1.29
CA ALA A 65 -12.78 -56.72 1.94
C ALA A 65 -12.51 -56.09 3.30
N GLY A 66 -12.17 -56.91 4.30
CA GLY A 66 -11.91 -56.46 5.67
C GLY A 66 -10.54 -55.82 5.91
N GLY A 67 -9.59 -55.93 4.97
CA GLY A 67 -8.23 -55.40 5.13
C GLY A 67 -7.26 -55.87 4.04
N LEU A 68 -5.98 -55.54 4.22
CA LEU A 68 -4.87 -56.02 3.39
C LEU A 68 -4.13 -57.17 4.10
N PRO A 69 -3.64 -58.20 3.37
CA PRO A 69 -3.78 -58.42 1.93
C PRO A 69 -5.24 -58.69 1.52
N LEU A 70 -5.61 -58.29 0.29
CA LEU A 70 -6.97 -58.47 -0.20
C LEU A 70 -7.31 -59.97 -0.35
N PRO A 71 -8.52 -60.39 0.05
CA PRO A 71 -8.95 -61.77 -0.11
C PRO A 71 -9.24 -62.08 -1.59
N THR A 72 -8.96 -63.30 -2.03
CA THR A 72 -9.33 -63.78 -3.39
C THR A 72 -10.75 -64.33 -3.45
N GLU A 73 -11.48 -64.32 -2.33
CA GLU A 73 -12.85 -64.80 -2.21
C GLU A 73 -13.62 -63.93 -1.20
N ILE A 74 -14.81 -63.44 -1.58
CA ILE A 74 -15.74 -62.72 -0.71
C ILE A 74 -17.14 -63.29 -0.94
N ASN A 75 -17.84 -63.72 0.12
CA ASN A 75 -19.17 -64.32 0.03
C ASN A 75 -19.28 -65.44 -1.05
N GLY A 76 -18.31 -66.36 -1.08
CA GLY A 76 -18.29 -67.46 -2.06
C GLY A 76 -17.96 -67.04 -3.50
N THR A 77 -17.66 -65.75 -3.74
CA THR A 77 -17.42 -65.15 -5.05
C THR A 77 -15.93 -65.01 -5.30
N LYS A 78 -15.43 -65.47 -6.44
CA LYS A 78 -14.05 -65.35 -6.92
C LYS A 78 -14.03 -64.75 -8.31
N VAL A 79 -12.93 -64.10 -8.69
CA VAL A 79 -12.65 -63.75 -10.08
C VAL A 79 -11.40 -64.50 -10.52
N ARG A 80 -11.53 -65.38 -11.51
CA ARG A 80 -10.43 -66.08 -12.14
C ARG A 80 -10.02 -65.36 -13.40
N VAL A 81 -8.73 -65.03 -13.50
CA VAL A 81 -8.15 -64.38 -14.67
C VAL A 81 -7.22 -65.37 -15.35
N ARG A 82 -7.51 -65.68 -16.61
CA ARG A 82 -6.65 -66.50 -17.48
C ARG A 82 -5.99 -65.59 -18.51
N ASP A 83 -4.68 -65.50 -18.50
CA ASP A 83 -3.94 -64.69 -19.48
C ASP A 83 -3.85 -65.37 -20.87
N ALA A 84 -3.27 -64.65 -21.84
CA ALA A 84 -3.13 -65.11 -23.22
C ALA A 84 -2.21 -66.34 -23.36
N GLN A 85 -1.40 -66.64 -22.33
CA GLN A 85 -0.54 -67.81 -22.25
C GLN A 85 -1.24 -69.00 -21.56
N GLY A 86 -2.50 -68.83 -21.13
CA GLY A 86 -3.32 -69.84 -20.49
C GLY A 86 -3.10 -69.99 -18.98
N VAL A 87 -2.34 -69.09 -18.34
CA VAL A 87 -2.07 -69.16 -16.91
C VAL A 87 -3.23 -68.56 -16.12
N GLU A 88 -3.79 -69.35 -15.20
CA GLU A 88 -4.93 -68.95 -14.35
C GLU A 88 -4.47 -68.42 -13.00
N ARG A 89 -5.05 -67.31 -12.56
CA ARG A 89 -4.81 -66.71 -11.24
C ARG A 89 -6.13 -66.21 -10.65
N LEU A 90 -6.28 -66.27 -9.32
CA LEU A 90 -7.41 -65.64 -8.65
C LEU A 90 -7.09 -64.17 -8.36
N ALA A 91 -8.04 -63.29 -8.67
CA ALA A 91 -7.93 -61.86 -8.43
C ALA A 91 -8.16 -61.53 -6.94
N PRO A 92 -7.32 -60.66 -6.35
CA PRO A 92 -7.62 -60.05 -5.06
C PRO A 92 -8.84 -59.11 -5.19
N LEU A 93 -9.83 -59.27 -4.31
CA LEU A 93 -11.13 -58.60 -4.38
C LEU A 93 -11.20 -57.46 -3.38
N PHE A 94 -11.69 -56.30 -3.82
CA PHE A 94 -12.02 -55.16 -2.96
C PHE A 94 -13.48 -55.22 -2.52
N PHE A 95 -14.39 -55.53 -3.46
CA PHE A 95 -15.83 -55.39 -3.29
C PHE A 95 -16.57 -56.36 -4.21
N VAL A 96 -17.68 -56.93 -3.74
CA VAL A 96 -18.61 -57.73 -4.55
C VAL A 96 -20.04 -57.26 -4.30
N SER A 97 -20.86 -57.27 -5.35
CA SER A 97 -22.31 -57.06 -5.33
C SER A 97 -22.92 -57.78 -6.53
N PRO A 98 -24.25 -58.01 -6.57
CA PRO A 98 -24.88 -58.72 -7.69
C PRO A 98 -24.54 -58.14 -9.08
N ASN A 99 -24.26 -56.84 -9.16
CA ASN A 99 -24.08 -56.12 -10.42
C ASN A 99 -22.68 -55.51 -10.62
N GLN A 100 -21.81 -55.53 -9.60
CA GLN A 100 -20.47 -54.96 -9.67
C GLN A 100 -19.48 -55.72 -8.77
N ILE A 101 -18.29 -56.01 -9.30
CA ILE A 101 -17.15 -56.53 -8.54
C ILE A 101 -15.94 -55.61 -8.77
N ASN A 102 -15.32 -55.09 -7.71
CA ASN A 102 -14.06 -54.37 -7.82
C ASN A 102 -12.91 -55.29 -7.38
N PHE A 103 -11.89 -55.42 -8.21
CA PHE A 103 -10.76 -56.33 -7.97
C PHE A 103 -9.46 -55.78 -8.55
N GLN A 104 -8.34 -56.29 -8.07
CA GLN A 104 -7.04 -56.03 -8.68
C GLN A 104 -6.78 -57.11 -9.72
N ILE A 105 -6.35 -56.74 -10.93
CA ILE A 105 -5.86 -57.74 -11.89
C ILE A 105 -4.64 -58.43 -11.26
N PRO A 106 -4.55 -59.78 -11.25
CA PRO A 106 -3.45 -60.48 -10.62
C PRO A 106 -2.06 -60.00 -11.09
N ALA A 107 -1.11 -60.03 -10.16
CA ALA A 107 0.29 -59.81 -10.49
C ALA A 107 0.79 -60.89 -11.47
N GLY A 108 1.55 -60.47 -12.47
CA GLY A 108 2.12 -61.35 -13.49
C GLY A 108 1.14 -61.80 -14.58
N THR A 109 -0.06 -61.23 -14.66
CA THR A 109 -0.97 -61.44 -15.81
C THR A 109 -0.29 -60.92 -17.09
N GLY A 110 -0.01 -61.83 -18.03
CA GLY A 110 0.71 -61.50 -19.27
C GLY A 110 -0.07 -60.60 -20.23
N ALA A 111 0.65 -59.86 -21.07
CA ALA A 111 0.05 -59.05 -22.13
C ALA A 111 -0.67 -59.93 -23.17
N GLY A 112 -1.77 -59.43 -23.72
CA GLY A 112 -2.68 -60.15 -24.62
C GLY A 112 -4.12 -60.17 -24.09
N VAL A 113 -5.02 -60.83 -24.81
CA VAL A 113 -6.42 -60.94 -24.38
C VAL A 113 -6.52 -61.90 -23.19
N ALA A 114 -6.95 -61.40 -22.04
CA ALA A 114 -7.23 -62.21 -20.86
C ALA A 114 -8.73 -62.50 -20.73
N ALA A 115 -9.07 -63.70 -20.29
CA ALA A 115 -10.42 -64.10 -19.93
C ALA A 115 -10.64 -63.89 -18.42
N PHE A 116 -11.76 -63.29 -18.06
CA PHE A 116 -12.21 -63.02 -16.70
C PHE A 116 -13.46 -63.86 -16.45
N GLU A 117 -13.43 -64.70 -15.43
CA GLU A 117 -14.55 -65.53 -15.03
C GLU A 117 -14.90 -65.24 -13.58
N VAL A 118 -16.14 -64.85 -13.33
CA VAL A 118 -16.69 -64.79 -11.97
C VAL A 118 -17.16 -66.18 -11.60
N LEU A 119 -16.65 -66.71 -10.49
CA LEU A 119 -17.09 -67.96 -9.93
C LEU A 119 -17.85 -67.70 -8.64
N LYS A 120 -18.99 -68.36 -8.49
CA LYS A 120 -19.74 -68.43 -7.24
C LYS A 120 -19.86 -69.89 -6.82
N ASN A 121 -19.35 -70.24 -5.63
CA ASN A 121 -19.31 -71.63 -5.17
C ASN A 121 -18.69 -72.59 -6.23
N ASN A 122 -17.62 -72.13 -6.89
CA ASN A 122 -16.91 -72.80 -8.00
C ASN A 122 -17.69 -72.99 -9.32
N ALA A 123 -18.90 -72.44 -9.47
CA ALA A 123 -19.60 -72.38 -10.74
C ALA A 123 -19.37 -71.03 -11.43
N VAL A 124 -19.06 -71.02 -12.73
CA VAL A 124 -18.92 -69.78 -13.52
C VAL A 124 -20.30 -69.11 -13.66
N THR A 125 -20.46 -67.94 -13.05
CA THR A 125 -21.69 -67.14 -13.07
C THR A 125 -21.65 -66.01 -14.11
N ALA A 126 -20.46 -65.50 -14.41
CA ALA A 126 -20.26 -64.55 -15.50
C ALA A 126 -18.88 -64.70 -16.14
N ASN A 127 -18.73 -64.35 -17.43
CA ASN A 127 -17.43 -64.29 -18.10
C ASN A 127 -17.31 -63.14 -19.10
N GLY A 128 -16.08 -62.76 -19.41
CA GLY A 128 -15.77 -61.66 -20.33
C GLY A 128 -14.28 -61.58 -20.62
N ASN A 129 -13.91 -60.82 -21.64
CA ASN A 129 -12.52 -60.68 -22.07
C ASN A 129 -12.10 -59.22 -22.05
N ALA A 130 -10.84 -58.94 -21.72
CA ALA A 130 -10.24 -57.62 -21.89
C ALA A 130 -8.77 -57.73 -22.32
N ALA A 131 -8.30 -56.73 -23.06
CA ALA A 131 -6.91 -56.68 -23.50
C ALA A 131 -6.00 -56.23 -22.35
N ILE A 132 -4.97 -57.03 -22.05
CA ILE A 132 -3.91 -56.69 -21.10
C ILE A 132 -2.71 -56.12 -21.85
N GLN A 133 -2.21 -54.99 -21.37
CA GLN A 133 -1.02 -54.31 -21.86
C GLN A 133 -0.04 -54.05 -20.72
N LEU A 134 1.15 -53.57 -21.08
CA LEU A 134 2.18 -53.21 -20.11
C LEU A 134 1.74 -52.03 -19.23
N THR A 135 1.08 -51.02 -19.82
CA THR A 135 0.49 -49.88 -19.11
C THR A 135 -0.88 -49.54 -19.69
N ALA A 136 -1.82 -49.20 -18.80
CA ALA A 136 -3.16 -48.70 -19.09
C ALA A 136 -3.53 -47.65 -18.04
N GLN A 137 -2.93 -46.48 -18.16
CA GLN A 137 -2.95 -45.41 -17.16
C GLN A 137 -4.34 -44.81 -16.98
N GLY A 138 -4.84 -44.85 -15.73
CA GLY A 138 -6.00 -44.07 -15.29
C GLY A 138 -5.65 -43.26 -14.04
N LEU A 139 -6.11 -42.02 -13.99
CA LEU A 139 -5.99 -41.11 -12.85
C LEU A 139 -7.32 -41.07 -12.10
N PHE A 140 -7.29 -41.24 -10.78
CA PHE A 140 -8.51 -41.17 -9.97
C PHE A 140 -8.97 -39.72 -9.83
N SER A 141 -10.29 -39.50 -9.94
CA SER A 141 -10.94 -38.27 -9.50
C SER A 141 -11.55 -38.45 -8.11
N ALA A 142 -11.63 -37.36 -7.33
CA ALA A 142 -12.11 -37.37 -5.96
C ALA A 142 -13.58 -37.82 -5.83
N ASP A 143 -14.38 -37.58 -6.87
CA ASP A 143 -15.78 -37.98 -7.02
C ASP A 143 -15.97 -39.35 -7.71
N ALA A 144 -14.88 -40.06 -8.02
CA ALA A 144 -14.87 -41.33 -8.75
C ALA A 144 -15.54 -41.30 -10.13
N SER A 145 -15.71 -40.13 -10.76
CA SER A 145 -16.27 -40.01 -12.13
C SER A 145 -15.26 -40.28 -13.25
N GLY A 146 -13.97 -40.19 -12.95
CA GLY A 146 -12.89 -40.26 -13.93
C GLY A 146 -12.69 -38.98 -14.75
N LYS A 147 -13.41 -37.89 -14.45
CA LYS A 147 -13.29 -36.60 -15.16
C LYS A 147 -13.29 -35.35 -14.26
N GLY A 148 -13.54 -35.52 -12.96
CA GLY A 148 -13.65 -34.44 -11.98
C GLY A 148 -12.32 -33.98 -11.37
N LEU A 149 -12.39 -33.44 -10.16
CA LEU A 149 -11.21 -33.01 -9.40
C LEU A 149 -10.24 -34.17 -9.17
N ALA A 150 -8.95 -33.94 -9.34
CA ALA A 150 -7.94 -34.96 -9.11
C ALA A 150 -7.99 -35.47 -7.66
N ALA A 151 -7.90 -36.80 -7.48
CA ALA A 151 -7.59 -37.37 -6.18
C ALA A 151 -6.09 -37.14 -5.92
N ALA A 152 -5.77 -36.04 -5.24
CA ALA A 152 -4.40 -35.59 -5.04
C ALA A 152 -4.21 -34.76 -3.76
N ASN A 153 -2.96 -34.57 -3.37
CA ASN A 153 -2.52 -33.54 -2.43
C ASN A 153 -1.45 -32.66 -3.08
N LEU A 154 -1.36 -31.41 -2.65
CA LEU A 154 -0.28 -30.51 -3.00
C LEU A 154 0.78 -30.56 -1.90
N LEU A 155 2.04 -30.75 -2.29
CA LEU A 155 3.21 -30.54 -1.45
C LEU A 155 3.84 -29.21 -1.86
N ARG A 156 3.97 -28.30 -0.90
CA ARG A 156 4.73 -27.05 -1.04
C ARG A 156 6.04 -27.16 -0.29
N LEU A 157 7.14 -26.93 -1.00
CA LEU A 157 8.47 -26.74 -0.45
C LEU A 157 8.79 -25.25 -0.49
N LYS A 158 8.94 -24.60 0.68
CA LYS A 158 9.20 -23.16 0.76
C LYS A 158 10.68 -22.85 0.51
N GLY A 159 11.00 -21.59 0.26
CA GLY A 159 12.38 -21.12 0.05
C GLY A 159 13.34 -21.41 1.21
N ASP A 160 12.83 -21.66 2.42
CA ASP A 160 13.59 -22.07 3.61
C ASP A 160 13.71 -23.60 3.78
N ASN A 161 13.26 -24.37 2.78
CA ASN A 161 13.15 -25.83 2.75
C ASN A 161 12.09 -26.46 3.67
N THR A 162 11.20 -25.67 4.28
CA THR A 162 10.06 -26.24 5.02
C THR A 162 9.01 -26.82 4.08
N GLN A 163 8.38 -27.93 4.49
CA GLN A 163 7.38 -28.65 3.70
C GLN A 163 5.98 -28.53 4.31
N THR A 164 4.99 -28.21 3.48
CA THR A 164 3.57 -28.21 3.85
C THR A 164 2.72 -29.02 2.88
N TYR A 165 1.74 -29.75 3.40
CA TYR A 165 0.79 -30.52 2.60
C TYR A 165 -0.59 -29.85 2.62
N GLU A 166 -1.17 -29.65 1.44
CA GLU A 166 -2.42 -28.92 1.23
C GLU A 166 -3.39 -29.78 0.40
N PRO A 167 -4.70 -29.82 0.73
CA PRO A 167 -5.69 -30.51 -0.10
C PRO A 167 -5.97 -29.72 -1.39
N VAL A 168 -6.20 -30.40 -2.51
CA VAL A 168 -6.61 -29.75 -3.79
C VAL A 168 -8.13 -29.78 -4.02
N GLY A 169 -8.86 -30.49 -3.16
CA GLY A 169 -10.31 -30.59 -3.17
C GLY A 169 -10.85 -30.95 -1.79
N ARG A 170 -12.08 -30.54 -1.49
CA ARG A 170 -12.78 -30.85 -0.23
C ARG A 170 -14.21 -31.27 -0.50
N PHE A 171 -14.77 -32.14 0.34
CA PHE A 171 -16.19 -32.48 0.25
C PHE A 171 -17.04 -31.37 0.87
N ASP A 172 -17.98 -30.83 0.10
CA ASP A 172 -18.98 -29.88 0.58
C ASP A 172 -20.24 -30.67 1.00
N PRO A 173 -20.54 -30.76 2.31
CA PRO A 173 -21.70 -31.51 2.79
C PRO A 173 -23.04 -30.86 2.44
N GLN A 174 -23.09 -29.56 2.13
CA GLN A 174 -24.32 -28.89 1.72
C GLN A 174 -24.68 -29.22 0.27
N GLN A 175 -23.66 -29.34 -0.59
CA GLN A 175 -23.82 -29.66 -2.01
C GLN A 175 -23.70 -31.16 -2.30
N ALA A 176 -23.36 -31.96 -1.28
CA ALA A 176 -23.08 -33.39 -1.39
C ALA A 176 -22.09 -33.74 -2.52
N LYS A 177 -21.08 -32.88 -2.76
CA LYS A 177 -20.07 -33.07 -3.82
C LYS A 177 -18.69 -32.56 -3.42
N PHE A 178 -17.65 -33.05 -4.11
CA PHE A 178 -16.33 -32.46 -3.99
C PHE A 178 -16.26 -31.10 -4.72
N VAL A 179 -15.73 -30.10 -4.04
CA VAL A 179 -15.46 -28.76 -4.57
C VAL A 179 -13.95 -28.48 -4.54
N PRO A 180 -13.42 -27.71 -5.49
CA PRO A 180 -11.98 -27.43 -5.55
C PRO A 180 -11.53 -26.62 -4.34
N VAL A 181 -10.28 -26.87 -3.91
CA VAL A 181 -9.52 -25.92 -3.09
C VAL A 181 -8.57 -25.21 -4.04
N VAL A 182 -8.68 -23.88 -4.11
CA VAL A 182 -7.91 -23.05 -5.03
C VAL A 182 -6.44 -23.05 -4.63
N ILE A 183 -5.55 -23.40 -5.56
CA ILE A 183 -4.10 -23.46 -5.33
C ILE A 183 -3.46 -22.09 -5.60
N ASP A 184 -2.90 -21.47 -4.57
CA ASP A 184 -2.07 -20.26 -4.70
C ASP A 184 -0.63 -20.65 -5.10
N PRO A 185 -0.07 -20.15 -6.21
CA PRO A 185 1.33 -20.38 -6.57
C PRO A 185 2.32 -19.91 -5.49
N GLY A 186 1.98 -18.88 -4.70
CA GLY A 186 2.88 -18.28 -3.71
C GLY A 186 4.13 -17.64 -4.33
N PRO A 187 5.14 -17.28 -3.50
CA PRO A 187 6.40 -16.70 -3.96
C PRO A 187 7.12 -17.58 -4.98
N SER A 188 7.93 -16.96 -5.86
CA SER A 188 8.72 -17.68 -6.88
C SER A 188 9.78 -18.61 -6.29
N SER A 189 10.19 -18.38 -5.04
CA SER A 189 11.12 -19.22 -4.28
C SER A 189 10.51 -20.54 -3.81
N ASP A 190 9.18 -20.66 -3.73
CA ASP A 190 8.52 -21.92 -3.38
C ASP A 190 8.65 -22.94 -4.53
N GLN A 191 8.38 -24.21 -4.25
CA GLN A 191 8.20 -25.26 -5.26
C GLN A 191 6.94 -26.04 -4.94
N LEU A 192 6.13 -26.28 -5.97
CA LEU A 192 4.84 -26.93 -5.86
C LEU A 192 4.83 -28.27 -6.58
N PHE A 193 4.44 -29.32 -5.85
CA PHE A 193 4.38 -30.67 -6.35
C PHE A 193 3.00 -31.26 -6.10
N LEU A 194 2.35 -31.77 -7.16
CA LEU A 194 1.13 -32.55 -7.00
C LEU A 194 1.48 -34.01 -6.81
N ILE A 195 0.94 -34.59 -5.74
CA ILE A 195 0.99 -36.02 -5.43
C ILE A 195 -0.39 -36.59 -5.76
N MET A 196 -0.48 -37.25 -6.91
CA MET A 196 -1.71 -37.76 -7.50
C MET A 196 -1.79 -39.28 -7.40
N TYR A 197 -3.00 -39.81 -7.42
CA TYR A 197 -3.25 -41.25 -7.35
C TYR A 197 -3.99 -41.77 -8.57
N GLY A 198 -3.66 -42.99 -8.99
CA GLY A 198 -4.27 -43.66 -10.13
C GLY A 198 -3.97 -45.15 -10.15
N THR A 199 -4.07 -45.78 -11.32
CA THR A 199 -3.77 -47.21 -11.48
C THR A 199 -3.38 -47.53 -12.92
N GLY A 200 -2.63 -48.63 -13.10
CA GLY A 200 -2.32 -49.21 -14.40
C GLY A 200 -1.06 -48.64 -15.06
N PHE A 201 -0.26 -47.85 -14.34
CA PHE A 201 0.96 -47.25 -14.86
C PHE A 201 2.24 -47.67 -14.15
N ARG A 202 2.17 -48.49 -13.09
CA ARG A 202 3.36 -48.97 -12.36
C ARG A 202 4.43 -49.68 -13.20
N ASN A 203 4.06 -50.32 -14.29
CA ASN A 203 4.96 -51.13 -15.12
C ASN A 203 5.51 -50.36 -16.34
N HIS A 204 5.65 -49.04 -16.23
CA HIS A 204 6.10 -48.15 -17.31
C HIS A 204 7.58 -48.34 -17.74
N GLY A 205 8.37 -49.11 -16.98
CA GLY A 205 9.78 -49.36 -17.26
C GLY A 205 10.69 -48.24 -16.79
N ASN A 206 10.87 -47.19 -17.59
CA ASN A 206 11.72 -46.04 -17.26
C ASN A 206 10.88 -44.75 -17.14
N LEU A 207 11.22 -43.88 -16.19
CA LEU A 207 10.55 -42.61 -15.97
C LEU A 207 10.67 -41.66 -17.16
N SER A 208 11.74 -41.77 -17.97
CA SER A 208 11.90 -40.95 -19.19
C SER A 208 10.80 -41.16 -20.24
N GLY A 209 10.06 -42.27 -20.17
CA GLY A 209 8.90 -42.57 -21.02
C GLY A 209 7.57 -42.06 -20.46
N VAL A 210 7.59 -41.39 -19.31
CA VAL A 210 6.41 -40.88 -18.60
C VAL A 210 6.36 -39.37 -18.74
N GLN A 211 5.29 -38.85 -19.32
CA GLN A 211 5.07 -37.42 -19.55
C GLN A 211 3.77 -37.01 -18.89
N ALA A 212 3.70 -35.79 -18.36
CA ALA A 212 2.45 -35.22 -17.86
C ALA A 212 2.28 -33.81 -18.39
N THR A 213 1.02 -33.40 -18.59
CA THR A 213 0.68 -32.01 -18.89
C THR A 213 -0.30 -31.47 -17.86
N VAL A 214 -0.17 -30.18 -17.51
CA VAL A 214 -1.12 -29.43 -16.67
C VAL A 214 -1.57 -28.20 -17.45
N GLY A 215 -2.88 -28.06 -17.71
CA GLY A 215 -3.40 -26.98 -18.54
C GLY A 215 -2.80 -26.95 -19.95
N GLY A 216 -2.42 -28.12 -20.49
CA GLY A 216 -1.73 -28.26 -21.78
C GLY A 216 -0.22 -27.96 -21.75
N GLN A 217 0.33 -27.51 -20.62
CA GLN A 217 1.77 -27.26 -20.46
C GLN A 217 2.50 -28.52 -19.96
N PRO A 218 3.70 -28.85 -20.48
CA PRO A 218 4.51 -29.94 -19.94
C PRO A 218 4.83 -29.75 -18.46
N ALA A 219 4.63 -30.80 -17.65
CA ALA A 219 4.98 -30.84 -16.24
C ALA A 219 6.07 -31.88 -15.98
N GLU A 220 7.04 -31.53 -15.15
CA GLU A 220 8.14 -32.42 -14.77
C GLU A 220 7.60 -33.59 -13.93
N VAL A 221 7.79 -34.82 -14.40
CA VAL A 221 7.41 -36.05 -13.69
C VAL A 221 8.58 -36.51 -12.82
N LEU A 222 8.38 -36.52 -11.51
CA LEU A 222 9.41 -36.85 -10.52
C LEU A 222 9.28 -38.29 -10.01
N PHE A 223 8.08 -38.85 -10.07
CA PHE A 223 7.81 -40.22 -9.66
C PHE A 223 6.56 -40.74 -10.37
N ALA A 224 6.60 -41.99 -10.84
CA ALA A 224 5.45 -42.76 -11.26
C ALA A 224 5.69 -44.21 -10.83
N GLY A 225 4.76 -44.83 -10.14
CA GLY A 225 4.97 -46.20 -9.64
C GLY A 225 3.94 -46.61 -8.58
N PRO A 226 4.10 -47.80 -7.97
CA PRO A 226 3.23 -48.24 -6.88
C PRO A 226 3.25 -47.25 -5.71
N GLN A 227 2.09 -46.93 -5.13
CA GLN A 227 2.01 -46.05 -3.96
C GLN A 227 2.62 -46.71 -2.70
N GLY A 228 2.66 -48.05 -2.65
CA GLY A 228 3.38 -48.81 -1.63
C GLY A 228 2.56 -49.24 -0.42
N THR A 229 1.34 -48.72 -0.21
CA THR A 229 0.45 -49.16 0.88
C THR A 229 -0.79 -49.90 0.38
N PHE A 230 -1.44 -49.41 -0.68
CA PHE A 230 -2.69 -50.00 -1.17
C PHE A 230 -2.46 -50.88 -2.41
N ALA A 231 -3.10 -52.05 -2.42
CA ALA A 231 -3.09 -52.95 -3.57
C ALA A 231 -3.62 -52.24 -4.82
N GLY A 232 -2.93 -52.38 -5.95
CA GLY A 232 -3.29 -51.78 -7.23
C GLY A 232 -3.22 -50.25 -7.36
N LEU A 233 -2.99 -49.53 -6.26
CA LEU A 233 -2.87 -48.07 -6.28
C LEU A 233 -1.47 -47.63 -6.74
N ASP A 234 -1.45 -46.76 -7.73
CA ASP A 234 -0.26 -46.11 -8.25
C ASP A 234 -0.24 -44.64 -7.83
N GLN A 235 0.96 -44.07 -7.68
CA GLN A 235 1.19 -42.68 -7.34
C GLN A 235 2.01 -41.98 -8.43
N LEU A 236 1.63 -40.74 -8.73
CA LEU A 236 2.31 -39.85 -9.67
C LEU A 236 2.69 -38.56 -8.95
N ASN A 237 3.97 -38.18 -8.97
CA ASN A 237 4.43 -36.88 -8.47
C ASN A 237 4.85 -36.00 -9.65
N ILE A 238 4.22 -34.84 -9.80
CA ILE A 238 4.56 -33.87 -10.84
C ILE A 238 4.85 -32.50 -10.23
N ARG A 239 5.82 -31.77 -10.79
CA ARG A 239 6.04 -30.36 -10.46
C ARG A 239 5.05 -29.50 -11.23
N LEU A 240 4.35 -28.61 -10.54
CA LEU A 240 3.45 -27.66 -11.21
C LEU A 240 4.26 -26.60 -11.99
N PRO A 241 4.00 -26.40 -13.28
CA PRO A 241 4.56 -25.29 -14.04
C PRO A 241 4.19 -23.94 -13.41
N ARG A 242 5.10 -22.97 -13.47
CA ARG A 242 4.86 -21.63 -12.89
C ARG A 242 4.01 -20.72 -13.78
N ASN A 243 3.88 -21.05 -15.06
CA ASN A 243 3.17 -20.28 -16.08
C ASN A 243 1.74 -20.81 -16.33
N LEU A 244 1.11 -21.45 -15.34
CA LEU A 244 -0.27 -21.91 -15.49
C LEU A 244 -1.25 -20.74 -15.46
N ASN A 245 -2.22 -20.75 -16.37
CA ASN A 245 -3.37 -19.87 -16.29
C ASN A 245 -4.21 -20.25 -15.07
N GLY A 246 -4.81 -19.27 -14.40
CA GLY A 246 -5.69 -19.60 -13.28
C GLY A 246 -7.11 -19.96 -13.72
N GLY A 247 -7.85 -20.56 -12.79
CA GLY A 247 -9.05 -21.34 -13.10
C GLY A 247 -8.76 -22.84 -13.17
N GLU A 248 -9.66 -23.60 -13.80
CA GLU A 248 -9.50 -25.06 -13.92
C GLU A 248 -8.39 -25.42 -14.92
N SER A 249 -7.49 -26.30 -14.51
CA SER A 249 -6.44 -26.86 -15.35
C SER A 249 -6.58 -28.39 -15.42
N GLU A 250 -6.65 -28.92 -16.64
CA GLU A 250 -6.69 -30.36 -16.87
C GLU A 250 -5.30 -30.98 -16.77
N ILE A 251 -5.24 -32.16 -16.15
CA ILE A 251 -4.04 -32.96 -15.96
C ILE A 251 -4.19 -34.26 -16.73
N VAL A 252 -3.20 -34.55 -17.57
CA VAL A 252 -3.16 -35.77 -18.40
C VAL A 252 -1.79 -36.43 -18.25
N LEU A 253 -1.80 -37.72 -17.97
CA LEU A 253 -0.61 -38.58 -17.94
C LEU A 253 -0.48 -39.31 -19.28
N THR A 254 0.70 -39.24 -19.89
CA THR A 254 1.02 -39.90 -21.15
C THR A 254 2.17 -40.88 -20.97
N ILE A 255 1.95 -42.15 -21.31
CA ILE A 255 2.95 -43.21 -21.28
C ILE A 255 2.86 -43.97 -22.59
N ASN A 256 4.01 -44.17 -23.26
CA ASN A 256 4.11 -44.84 -24.56
C ASN A 256 3.14 -44.27 -25.61
N GLY A 257 2.95 -42.94 -25.61
CA GLY A 257 2.08 -42.23 -26.56
C GLY A 257 0.58 -42.37 -26.31
N ARG A 258 0.15 -43.06 -25.25
CA ARG A 258 -1.26 -43.16 -24.84
C ARG A 258 -1.54 -42.15 -23.72
N ALA A 259 -2.70 -41.51 -23.73
CA ALA A 259 -3.11 -40.59 -22.68
C ALA A 259 -4.02 -41.30 -21.65
N SER A 260 -3.94 -40.90 -20.39
CA SER A 260 -4.93 -41.21 -19.37
C SER A 260 -6.24 -40.44 -19.62
N ASN A 261 -7.25 -40.68 -18.79
CA ASN A 261 -8.31 -39.70 -18.58
C ASN A 261 -7.74 -38.36 -18.05
N ALA A 262 -8.48 -37.28 -18.29
CA ALA A 262 -8.17 -35.96 -17.76
C ALA A 262 -8.86 -35.75 -16.40
N VAL A 263 -8.11 -35.27 -15.42
CA VAL A 263 -8.62 -34.82 -14.11
C VAL A 263 -8.23 -33.37 -13.86
N ARG A 264 -8.91 -32.67 -12.95
CA ARG A 264 -8.76 -31.22 -12.81
C ARG A 264 -8.20 -30.78 -11.47
N ILE A 265 -7.46 -29.67 -11.50
CA ILE A 265 -7.15 -28.83 -10.33
C ILE A 265 -7.65 -27.41 -10.60
N THR A 266 -7.82 -26.61 -9.57
CA THR A 266 -8.13 -25.19 -9.72
C THR A 266 -6.95 -24.37 -9.24
N MET A 267 -6.28 -23.70 -10.18
CA MET A 267 -5.25 -22.72 -9.87
C MET A 267 -5.94 -21.41 -9.50
N MET A 268 -5.38 -20.67 -8.54
CA MET A 268 -5.74 -19.27 -8.37
C MET A 268 -5.53 -18.58 -9.72
N ALA A 269 -6.53 -17.83 -10.21
CA ALA A 269 -6.28 -16.76 -11.18
C ALA A 269 -4.95 -16.13 -10.79
N PRO A 270 -3.94 -15.99 -11.67
CA PRO A 270 -2.79 -15.18 -11.31
C PRO A 270 -3.40 -13.92 -10.74
N SER A 271 -3.18 -13.69 -9.46
CA SER A 271 -3.30 -12.35 -8.94
C SER A 271 -2.24 -11.66 -9.77
N ASN A 272 -2.69 -11.02 -10.85
CA ASN A 272 -1.95 -9.91 -11.37
C ASN A 272 -1.69 -9.10 -10.11
N PRO A 273 -0.43 -8.88 -9.68
CA PRO A 273 -0.17 -8.01 -8.56
C PRO A 273 -0.80 -6.61 -8.79
N TYR A 274 -1.36 -6.36 -9.98
CA TYR A 274 -2.01 -5.14 -10.41
C TYR A 274 -3.49 -5.22 -10.83
N GLY A 275 -4.16 -6.37 -10.91
CA GLY A 275 -5.56 -6.44 -11.42
C GLY A 275 -5.78 -5.69 -12.75
N GLU A 276 -7.01 -5.23 -13.03
CA GLU A 276 -7.17 -4.01 -13.83
C GLU A 276 -6.53 -2.88 -13.02
N ARG A 277 -5.40 -2.33 -13.48
CA ARG A 277 -4.72 -1.28 -12.72
C ARG A 277 -5.29 0.07 -13.11
N ALA A 278 -5.94 0.73 -12.16
CA ALA A 278 -6.33 2.11 -12.31
C ALA A 278 -5.10 3.01 -12.10
N PHE A 279 -4.96 3.99 -12.98
CA PHE A 279 -4.03 5.09 -12.85
C PHE A 279 -4.84 6.37 -12.80
N LEU A 280 -4.42 7.33 -11.98
CA LEU A 280 -5.07 8.63 -11.80
C LEU A 280 -4.08 9.73 -12.12
N ALA A 281 -4.53 10.72 -12.87
CA ALA A 281 -3.86 11.99 -13.08
C ALA A 281 -4.76 13.09 -12.50
N THR A 282 -4.28 13.84 -11.51
CA THR A 282 -4.94 15.09 -11.08
C THR A 282 -4.47 16.22 -12.00
N LEU A 283 -5.42 16.89 -12.66
CA LEU A 283 -5.14 17.97 -13.61
C LEU A 283 -5.11 19.31 -12.86
N ARG A 284 -4.00 20.02 -12.98
CA ARG A 284 -3.77 21.35 -12.39
C ARG A 284 -3.30 22.32 -13.47
N PRO A 285 -3.40 23.65 -13.26
CA PRO A 285 -2.89 24.64 -14.20
C PRO A 285 -1.47 24.34 -14.65
N GLU A 286 -1.25 24.35 -15.95
CA GLU A 286 0.03 23.98 -16.54
C GLU A 286 0.97 25.18 -16.61
N GLY A 287 2.21 24.99 -16.13
CA GLY A 287 3.25 26.02 -16.19
C GLY A 287 2.81 27.30 -15.47
N ASN A 288 2.79 28.41 -16.19
CA ASN A 288 2.37 29.72 -15.65
C ASN A 288 0.91 30.06 -15.98
N SER A 289 0.09 29.07 -16.36
CA SER A 289 -1.32 29.29 -16.67
C SER A 289 -2.06 29.79 -15.44
N MET A 290 -2.59 31.01 -15.53
CA MET A 290 -3.47 31.57 -14.50
C MET A 290 -4.89 31.10 -14.80
N SER A 291 -5.22 29.91 -14.28
CA SER A 291 -6.51 29.27 -14.51
C SER A 291 -7.11 28.74 -13.21
N PRO A 292 -8.43 28.95 -12.95
CA PRO A 292 -9.13 28.27 -11.88
C PRO A 292 -9.48 26.82 -12.25
N ALA A 293 -9.10 26.36 -13.44
CA ALA A 293 -9.43 25.04 -13.94
C ALA A 293 -8.78 23.93 -13.14
N SER A 294 -9.53 22.87 -12.94
CA SER A 294 -9.05 21.65 -12.33
C SER A 294 -9.82 20.46 -12.88
N GLY A 295 -9.24 19.28 -12.76
CA GLY A 295 -9.88 18.06 -13.21
C GLY A 295 -9.10 16.83 -12.81
N TYR A 296 -9.49 15.69 -13.37
CA TYR A 296 -8.72 14.47 -13.27
C TYR A 296 -8.98 13.58 -14.48
N ALA A 297 -8.06 12.64 -14.67
CA ALA A 297 -8.20 11.57 -15.63
C ALA A 297 -7.83 10.23 -15.01
N THR A 298 -8.51 9.19 -15.44
CA THR A 298 -8.21 7.81 -15.07
C THR A 298 -7.90 6.98 -16.30
N LEU A 299 -6.87 6.16 -16.22
CA LEU A 299 -6.62 5.06 -17.15
C LEU A 299 -6.79 3.74 -16.41
N ARG A 300 -7.71 2.91 -16.89
CA ARG A 300 -7.83 1.52 -16.42
C ARG A 300 -7.12 0.61 -17.40
N LEU A 301 -5.92 0.17 -17.05
CA LEU A 301 -5.10 -0.72 -17.88
C LEU A 301 -5.69 -2.13 -17.89
N SER A 302 -5.90 -2.69 -19.09
CA SER A 302 -6.37 -4.07 -19.24
C SER A 302 -5.33 -5.06 -18.69
N ALA A 303 -5.80 -6.19 -18.16
CA ALA A 303 -4.92 -7.19 -17.53
C ALA A 303 -3.88 -7.79 -18.50
N ASP A 304 -4.12 -7.74 -19.81
CA ASP A 304 -3.18 -8.16 -20.86
C ASP A 304 -2.27 -7.02 -21.36
N GLU A 305 -2.42 -5.82 -20.80
CA GLU A 305 -1.67 -4.60 -21.11
C GLU A 305 -1.72 -4.16 -22.58
N LYS A 306 -2.77 -4.58 -23.31
CA LYS A 306 -2.96 -4.21 -24.73
C LYS A 306 -3.85 -3.00 -24.93
N SER A 307 -4.60 -2.61 -23.90
CA SER A 307 -5.49 -1.46 -23.98
C SER A 307 -5.68 -0.81 -22.62
N ALA A 308 -6.18 0.42 -22.62
CA ALA A 308 -6.67 1.08 -21.43
C ALA A 308 -7.99 1.78 -21.72
N VAL A 309 -8.83 1.91 -20.70
CA VAL A 309 -10.04 2.74 -20.77
C VAL A 309 -9.74 4.08 -20.13
N LEU A 310 -9.82 5.15 -20.92
CA LEU A 310 -9.69 6.53 -20.48
C LEU A 310 -11.05 7.07 -20.07
N ARG A 311 -11.09 7.75 -18.92
CA ARG A 311 -12.15 8.69 -18.54
C ARG A 311 -11.48 9.94 -17.98
N PHE A 312 -12.05 11.10 -18.23
CA PHE A 312 -11.57 12.34 -17.63
C PHE A 312 -12.71 13.33 -17.49
N THR A 313 -12.60 14.19 -16.50
CA THR A 313 -13.51 15.31 -16.27
C THR A 313 -12.68 16.52 -15.83
N TYR A 314 -13.18 17.70 -16.13
CA TYR A 314 -12.58 18.95 -15.73
C TYR A 314 -13.66 20.02 -15.59
N SER A 315 -13.31 21.12 -14.92
CA SER A 315 -14.17 22.27 -14.71
C SER A 315 -13.37 23.56 -14.82
N ASN A 316 -14.07 24.68 -15.02
CA ASN A 316 -13.54 26.04 -14.92
C ASN A 316 -12.36 26.37 -15.87
N LEU A 317 -12.30 25.78 -17.07
CA LEU A 317 -11.41 26.29 -18.11
C LEU A 317 -11.73 27.75 -18.41
N THR A 318 -10.68 28.56 -18.58
CA THR A 318 -10.80 30.00 -18.84
C THR A 318 -11.43 30.31 -20.20
N THR A 319 -11.31 29.39 -21.15
CA THR A 319 -12.05 29.37 -22.42
C THR A 319 -12.42 27.92 -22.75
N PRO A 320 -13.40 27.66 -23.64
CA PRO A 320 -13.76 26.28 -24.02
C PRO A 320 -12.56 25.45 -24.47
N GLU A 321 -12.62 24.14 -24.22
CA GLU A 321 -11.62 23.17 -24.69
C GLU A 321 -11.46 23.28 -26.20
N THR A 322 -10.21 23.23 -26.66
CA THR A 322 -9.85 23.22 -28.08
C THR A 322 -9.23 21.90 -28.52
N SER A 323 -8.61 21.16 -27.59
CA SER A 323 -7.95 19.88 -27.87
C SER A 323 -7.58 19.16 -26.55
N ALA A 324 -7.37 17.84 -26.59
CA ALA A 324 -6.80 17.07 -25.49
C ALA A 324 -5.91 15.90 -25.97
N HIS A 325 -4.86 15.57 -25.20
CA HIS A 325 -3.92 14.53 -25.58
C HIS A 325 -3.30 13.80 -24.38
N ILE A 326 -3.03 12.50 -24.54
CA ILE A 326 -2.06 11.82 -23.66
C ILE A 326 -0.68 11.90 -24.30
N HIS A 327 0.28 12.41 -23.53
CA HIS A 327 1.66 12.57 -23.93
C HIS A 327 2.60 11.65 -23.16
N GLY A 328 3.77 11.39 -23.75
CA GLY A 328 4.91 10.76 -23.11
C GLY A 328 5.81 10.02 -24.10
N PRO A 329 6.77 9.22 -23.61
CA PRO A 329 7.25 9.20 -22.24
C PRO A 329 8.01 10.50 -21.89
N ALA A 330 7.65 11.17 -20.80
CA ALA A 330 8.34 12.38 -20.32
C ALA A 330 8.33 12.45 -18.79
N ASN A 331 9.40 13.01 -18.20
CA ASN A 331 9.42 13.30 -16.77
C ASN A 331 8.49 14.48 -16.43
N PRO A 332 7.94 14.57 -15.20
CA PRO A 332 7.20 15.75 -14.76
C PRO A 332 7.94 17.06 -15.03
N GLY A 333 7.25 18.04 -15.62
CA GLY A 333 7.84 19.32 -16.04
C GLY A 333 8.52 19.31 -17.41
N GLN A 334 8.61 18.15 -18.08
CA GLN A 334 9.09 18.03 -19.46
C GLN A 334 7.95 17.72 -20.43
N ASN A 335 8.16 18.02 -21.71
CA ASN A 335 7.18 17.74 -22.77
C ASN A 335 7.45 16.38 -23.42
N GLY A 336 6.40 15.60 -23.63
CA GLY A 336 6.42 14.36 -24.39
C GLY A 336 5.73 14.49 -25.73
N ALA A 337 6.00 13.55 -26.64
CA ALA A 337 5.21 13.42 -27.87
C ALA A 337 3.77 12.97 -27.54
N ILE A 338 2.83 13.27 -28.44
CA ILE A 338 1.45 12.76 -28.35
C ILE A 338 1.49 11.25 -28.60
N LEU A 339 0.94 10.46 -27.67
CA LEU A 339 0.80 9.00 -27.78
C LEU A 339 -0.65 8.56 -27.97
N TYR A 340 -1.61 9.38 -27.54
CA TYR A 340 -3.02 9.17 -27.78
C TYR A 340 -3.68 10.52 -28.04
N ASP A 341 -4.22 10.66 -29.24
CA ASP A 341 -4.97 11.82 -29.67
C ASP A 341 -6.45 11.62 -29.29
N ILE A 342 -6.94 12.47 -28.38
CA ILE A 342 -8.30 12.35 -27.84
C ILE A 342 -9.31 13.01 -28.80
N ASP A 343 -8.87 13.97 -29.61
CA ASP A 343 -9.75 14.70 -30.53
C ASP A 343 -10.33 13.76 -31.61
N THR A 344 -9.60 12.70 -31.93
CA THR A 344 -9.99 11.69 -32.93
C THR A 344 -10.49 10.37 -32.34
N ALA A 345 -10.50 10.24 -31.01
CA ALA A 345 -10.90 9.01 -30.33
C ALA A 345 -12.44 8.86 -30.21
N VAL A 346 -12.91 7.62 -30.30
CA VAL A 346 -14.34 7.31 -30.13
C VAL A 346 -14.71 7.40 -28.65
N ARG A 347 -15.77 8.18 -28.35
CA ARG A 347 -16.36 8.28 -27.01
C ARG A 347 -17.60 7.40 -26.93
N GLU A 348 -17.56 6.45 -26.01
CA GLU A 348 -18.66 5.54 -25.69
C GLU A 348 -19.82 6.29 -25.02
N ALA A 349 -20.99 5.64 -24.96
CA ALA A 349 -22.20 6.24 -24.38
C ALA A 349 -22.06 6.62 -22.90
N ASP A 350 -21.18 5.95 -22.16
CA ASP A 350 -20.85 6.24 -20.76
C ASP A 350 -19.74 7.31 -20.60
N GLY A 351 -19.34 7.94 -21.70
CA GLY A 351 -18.30 8.96 -21.75
C GLY A 351 -16.87 8.40 -21.73
N SER A 352 -16.68 7.08 -21.69
CA SER A 352 -15.35 6.47 -21.73
C SER A 352 -14.77 6.41 -23.14
N MET A 353 -13.45 6.24 -23.23
CA MET A 353 -12.74 6.13 -24.50
C MET A 353 -11.78 4.95 -24.41
N GLN A 354 -11.86 4.04 -25.38
CA GLN A 354 -10.96 2.90 -25.43
C GLN A 354 -9.67 3.26 -26.16
N TRP A 355 -8.55 3.20 -25.45
CA TRP A 355 -7.23 3.33 -26.02
C TRP A 355 -6.63 1.94 -26.25
N VAL A 356 -6.58 1.49 -27.50
CA VAL A 356 -5.82 0.30 -27.88
C VAL A 356 -4.39 0.72 -28.19
N PHE A 357 -3.41 0.17 -27.48
CA PHE A 357 -2.02 0.60 -27.64
C PHE A 357 -1.47 0.17 -28.99
N GLN A 358 -0.85 1.13 -29.69
CA GLN A 358 -0.12 0.91 -30.93
C GLN A 358 1.20 1.67 -30.87
N GLN A 359 2.18 1.28 -31.69
CA GLN A 359 3.42 2.04 -31.80
C GLN A 359 3.12 3.43 -32.38
N VAL A 360 3.69 4.47 -31.76
CA VAL A 360 3.57 5.87 -32.22
C VAL A 360 4.97 6.43 -32.43
N GLY A 361 5.31 6.72 -33.69
CA GLY A 361 6.67 7.11 -34.07
C GLY A 361 7.71 6.08 -33.62
N ALA A 362 8.68 6.53 -32.82
CA ALA A 362 9.73 5.68 -32.25
C ALA A 362 9.34 5.01 -30.92
N THR A 363 8.21 5.37 -30.32
CA THR A 363 7.77 4.85 -29.02
C THR A 363 6.99 3.54 -29.21
N THR A 364 7.53 2.44 -28.69
CA THR A 364 6.91 1.11 -28.75
C THR A 364 5.86 0.91 -27.65
N VAL A 365 4.91 -0.02 -27.85
CA VAL A 365 3.89 -0.34 -26.83
C VAL A 365 4.51 -0.69 -25.46
N PRO A 366 5.53 -1.57 -25.36
CA PRO A 366 6.18 -1.83 -24.08
C PRO A 366 6.75 -0.58 -23.39
N GLN A 367 7.28 0.38 -24.15
CA GLN A 367 7.76 1.66 -23.61
C GLN A 367 6.61 2.58 -23.17
N MET A 368 5.44 2.52 -23.81
CA MET A 368 4.26 3.24 -23.35
C MET A 368 3.72 2.66 -22.04
N ILE A 369 3.66 1.33 -21.94
CA ILE A 369 3.25 0.63 -20.73
C ILE A 369 4.23 0.89 -19.58
N ASP A 370 5.54 0.83 -19.86
CA ASP A 370 6.57 1.22 -18.91
C ASP A 370 6.38 2.69 -18.49
N ALA A 371 6.16 3.60 -19.43
CA ALA A 371 5.91 5.01 -19.11
C ALA A 371 4.64 5.21 -18.26
N LEU A 372 3.57 4.46 -18.52
CA LEU A 372 2.34 4.51 -17.71
C LEU A 372 2.60 4.03 -16.29
N LYS A 373 3.28 2.89 -16.14
CA LYS A 373 3.63 2.30 -14.84
C LYS A 373 4.62 3.15 -14.05
N THR A 374 5.47 3.91 -14.74
CA THR A 374 6.53 4.74 -14.14
C THR A 374 6.16 6.21 -13.97
N GLY A 375 4.91 6.59 -14.27
CA GLY A 375 4.41 7.95 -14.08
C GLY A 375 4.89 8.96 -15.14
N ARG A 376 5.32 8.47 -16.30
CA ARG A 376 5.86 9.26 -17.41
C ARG A 376 4.86 9.51 -18.54
N LEU A 377 3.60 9.13 -18.34
CA LEU A 377 2.49 9.56 -19.18
C LEU A 377 1.66 10.62 -18.48
N TYR A 378 1.15 11.60 -19.24
CA TYR A 378 0.30 12.66 -18.70
C TYR A 378 -0.83 13.01 -19.66
N LEU A 379 -1.98 13.44 -19.11
CA LEU A 379 -3.04 14.08 -19.87
C LEU A 379 -2.81 15.60 -19.90
N ASN A 380 -3.05 16.20 -21.05
CA ASN A 380 -3.00 17.64 -21.28
C ASN A 380 -4.30 18.12 -21.95
N ILE A 381 -4.88 19.20 -21.45
CA ILE A 381 -6.11 19.80 -21.99
C ILE A 381 -5.83 21.24 -22.39
N HIS A 382 -6.20 21.59 -23.63
CA HIS A 382 -5.89 22.86 -24.28
C HIS A 382 -7.15 23.74 -24.38
N SER A 383 -6.97 25.05 -24.29
CA SER A 383 -8.03 26.02 -24.58
C SER A 383 -7.51 27.12 -25.50
N ALA A 384 -8.41 27.93 -26.05
CA ALA A 384 -8.03 29.02 -26.95
C ALA A 384 -7.07 30.02 -26.29
N ARG A 385 -7.21 30.25 -24.97
CA ARG A 385 -6.34 31.12 -24.18
C ARG A 385 -4.97 30.49 -23.90
N TYR A 386 -4.92 29.16 -23.78
CA TYR A 386 -3.71 28.40 -23.47
C TYR A 386 -3.52 27.26 -24.49
N PRO A 387 -3.10 27.57 -25.73
CA PRO A 387 -3.00 26.59 -26.80
C PRO A 387 -1.92 25.54 -26.58
N THR A 388 -0.91 25.84 -25.74
CA THR A 388 0.12 24.87 -25.33
C THR A 388 -0.32 23.97 -24.18
N GLY A 389 -1.54 24.19 -23.66
CA GLY A 389 -2.15 23.45 -22.56
C GLY A 389 -2.50 24.36 -21.37
N GLU A 390 -3.73 24.22 -20.87
CA GLU A 390 -4.26 24.98 -19.72
C GLU A 390 -4.11 24.18 -18.42
N ILE A 391 -4.44 22.88 -18.45
CA ILE A 391 -4.28 21.97 -17.30
C ILE A 391 -3.61 20.65 -17.70
N ARG A 392 -2.75 20.12 -16.81
CA ARG A 392 -1.96 18.90 -17.00
C ARG A 392 -1.95 18.02 -15.75
N GLY A 393 -1.87 16.70 -15.91
CA GLY A 393 -1.58 15.77 -14.81
C GLY A 393 -0.92 14.47 -15.28
N HIS A 394 0.09 14.01 -14.54
CA HIS A 394 0.75 12.71 -14.78
C HIS A 394 -0.04 11.56 -14.15
N PHE A 395 -0.08 10.41 -14.84
CA PHE A 395 -0.77 9.22 -14.36
C PHE A 395 0.06 8.47 -13.33
N GLY A 396 -0.41 8.41 -12.08
CA GLY A 396 0.14 7.57 -11.02
C GLY A 396 -0.75 6.36 -10.74
N ALA A 397 -0.16 5.23 -10.33
CA ALA A 397 -0.94 4.05 -9.95
C ALA A 397 -1.86 4.34 -8.76
N VAL A 398 -3.14 3.97 -8.88
CA VAL A 398 -4.12 4.12 -7.81
C VAL A 398 -4.02 2.95 -6.84
N ASN A 399 -3.92 3.26 -5.55
CA ASN A 399 -4.14 2.30 -4.47
C ASN A 399 -5.57 2.47 -3.94
N GLY A 400 -6.51 1.59 -4.33
CA GLY A 400 -7.92 1.70 -3.94
C GLY A 400 -8.76 0.45 -4.24
N SER A 401 -9.94 0.36 -3.62
CA SER A 401 -10.89 -0.75 -3.75
C SER A 401 -12.34 -0.29 -3.56
N GLN A 402 -13.31 -1.09 -4.01
CA GLN A 402 -14.74 -0.83 -3.73
C GLN A 402 -15.12 -1.16 -2.28
N THR A 403 -14.54 -2.23 -1.72
CA THR A 403 -14.81 -2.69 -0.36
C THR A 403 -13.56 -2.57 0.51
N PHE A 404 -13.76 -2.20 1.78
CA PHE A 404 -12.69 -2.12 2.75
C PHE A 404 -12.37 -3.51 3.32
N THR A 405 -11.08 -3.86 3.33
CA THR A 405 -10.58 -5.00 4.10
C THR A 405 -9.57 -4.45 5.11
N PRO A 406 -9.81 -4.57 6.43
CA PRO A 406 -8.86 -4.14 7.44
C PRO A 406 -7.47 -4.78 7.23
N PRO A 407 -6.38 -3.98 7.23
CA PRO A 407 -5.04 -4.53 7.22
C PRO A 407 -4.80 -5.44 8.44
N PRO A 408 -4.00 -6.51 8.32
CA PRO A 408 -3.65 -7.35 9.45
C PRO A 408 -2.86 -6.57 10.50
N ASP A 409 -2.99 -6.97 11.77
CA ASP A 409 -2.19 -6.41 12.86
C ASP A 409 -0.70 -6.70 12.65
N PRO A 410 0.19 -5.75 12.99
CA PRO A 410 1.62 -5.97 12.89
C PRO A 410 2.09 -6.92 14.00
N PRO A 411 3.30 -7.51 13.86
CA PRO A 411 3.94 -8.24 14.95
C PRO A 411 4.09 -7.38 16.22
N ALA A 412 4.15 -8.02 17.38
CA ALA A 412 4.42 -7.31 18.62
C ALA A 412 5.83 -6.70 18.63
N LEU A 413 5.94 -5.46 19.11
CA LEU A 413 7.24 -4.84 19.36
C LEU A 413 7.96 -5.50 20.55
N PRO A 414 9.30 -5.49 20.59
CA PRO A 414 10.05 -5.94 21.77
C PRO A 414 9.63 -5.15 23.01
N GLY A 415 9.38 -5.85 24.12
CA GLY A 415 9.08 -5.21 25.41
C GLY A 415 10.32 -4.71 26.15
N GLY A 416 10.12 -3.86 27.16
CA GLY A 416 11.19 -3.32 28.03
C GLY A 416 11.55 -1.88 27.73
N ASN A 417 12.62 -1.39 28.37
CA ASN A 417 13.13 -0.05 28.12
C ASN A 417 13.81 0.02 26.74
N PRO A 418 13.69 1.16 26.03
CA PRO A 418 14.31 1.31 24.72
C PRO A 418 15.83 1.25 24.82
N THR A 419 16.49 0.68 23.80
CA THR A 419 17.94 0.77 23.68
C THR A 419 18.37 2.22 23.35
N PRO A 420 19.66 2.58 23.49
CA PRO A 420 20.16 3.88 23.03
C PRO A 420 19.83 4.16 21.55
N ARG A 421 19.84 3.11 20.70
CA ARG A 421 19.41 3.20 19.30
C ARG A 421 17.94 3.58 19.17
N ASP A 422 17.06 2.88 19.88
CA ASP A 422 15.62 3.13 19.82
C ASP A 422 15.27 4.52 20.35
N ALA A 423 15.95 4.95 21.41
CA ALA A 423 15.84 6.29 21.98
C ALA A 423 16.29 7.38 20.99
N ALA A 424 17.45 7.21 20.34
CA ALA A 424 17.93 8.14 19.32
C ALA A 424 16.99 8.24 18.12
N ARG A 425 16.50 7.11 17.60
CA ARG A 425 15.52 7.07 16.50
C ARG A 425 14.19 7.73 16.90
N PHE A 426 13.71 7.49 18.11
CA PHE A 426 12.50 8.12 18.63
C PHE A 426 12.64 9.64 18.69
N LEU A 427 13.72 10.13 19.30
CA LEU A 427 13.97 11.56 19.46
C LEU A 427 14.21 12.25 18.11
N THR A 428 14.82 11.57 17.14
CA THR A 428 14.95 12.09 15.77
C THR A 428 13.59 12.38 15.13
N GLN A 429 12.58 11.56 15.40
CA GLN A 429 11.22 11.73 14.87
C GLN A 429 10.38 12.70 15.74
N ALA A 430 10.62 12.72 17.05
CA ALA A 430 9.80 13.44 18.03
C ALA A 430 10.30 14.85 18.37
N THR A 431 11.49 15.27 17.91
CA THR A 431 12.13 16.55 18.24
C THR A 431 12.76 17.20 17.00
N PHE A 432 13.42 18.34 17.17
CA PHE A 432 14.28 18.95 16.14
C PHE A 432 15.68 18.33 16.03
N GLY A 433 15.93 17.21 16.72
CA GLY A 433 17.17 16.44 16.70
C GLY A 433 17.60 16.04 18.13
N PRO A 434 18.03 14.79 18.36
CA PRO A 434 18.43 14.33 19.69
C PRO A 434 19.72 14.99 20.22
N LYS A 435 19.79 15.13 21.55
CA LYS A 435 21.05 15.32 22.28
C LYS A 435 21.50 14.01 22.94
N ALA A 436 22.81 13.80 23.11
CA ALA A 436 23.33 12.62 23.79
C ALA A 436 22.74 12.41 25.21
N ALA A 437 22.56 13.50 25.97
CA ALA A 437 21.93 13.46 27.28
C ALA A 437 20.44 13.08 27.23
N GLU A 438 19.70 13.54 26.21
CA GLU A 438 18.29 13.21 26.00
C GLU A 438 18.11 11.74 25.63
N ILE A 439 19.00 11.18 24.79
CA ILE A 439 19.05 9.75 24.46
C ILE A 439 19.23 8.91 25.72
N THR A 440 20.19 9.30 26.57
CA THR A 440 20.47 8.63 27.84
C THR A 440 19.26 8.68 28.78
N ALA A 441 18.67 9.88 28.94
CA ALA A 441 17.50 10.05 29.81
C ALA A 441 16.29 9.23 29.32
N LEU A 442 16.03 9.20 28.01
CA LEU A 442 14.94 8.42 27.42
C LEU A 442 15.13 6.91 27.58
N THR A 443 16.37 6.43 27.39
CA THR A 443 16.76 5.02 27.62
C THR A 443 16.38 4.56 29.03
N SER A 444 16.56 5.42 30.04
CA SER A 444 16.23 5.09 31.43
C SER A 444 14.73 5.13 31.75
N LYS A 445 14.00 6.13 31.24
CA LYS A 445 12.59 6.37 31.65
C LYS A 445 11.52 5.75 30.74
N GLY A 446 11.87 5.39 29.51
CA GLY A 446 10.95 4.82 28.52
C GLY A 446 10.10 5.87 27.78
N PHE A 447 9.45 5.44 26.69
CA PHE A 447 8.73 6.33 25.77
C PHE A 447 7.50 6.99 26.40
N ASP A 448 6.65 6.23 27.12
CA ASP A 448 5.41 6.78 27.67
C ASP A 448 5.65 7.85 28.72
N THR A 449 6.62 7.64 29.61
CA THR A 449 7.03 8.65 30.60
C THR A 449 7.51 9.92 29.90
N TRP A 450 8.38 9.79 28.90
CA TRP A 450 8.86 10.93 28.12
C TRP A 450 7.73 11.69 27.42
N LEU A 451 6.79 10.98 26.79
CA LEU A 451 5.64 11.59 26.10
C LEU A 451 4.76 12.36 27.09
N ASN A 452 4.45 11.78 28.24
CA ASN A 452 3.61 12.42 29.25
C ASN A 452 4.29 13.68 29.83
N GLU A 453 5.60 13.66 30.06
CA GLU A 453 6.36 14.84 30.45
C GLU A 453 6.29 15.93 29.38
N GLN A 454 6.54 15.59 28.10
CA GLN A 454 6.47 16.54 27.00
C GLN A 454 5.07 17.14 26.80
N PHE A 455 4.02 16.35 26.99
CA PHE A 455 2.64 16.85 26.94
C PHE A 455 2.31 17.85 28.05
N ALA A 456 3.00 17.77 29.19
CA ALA A 456 2.79 18.61 30.36
C ALA A 456 3.62 19.91 30.33
N LEU A 457 4.67 19.99 29.51
CA LEU A 457 5.52 21.18 29.44
C LEU A 457 4.75 22.41 28.94
N PRO A 458 5.01 23.59 29.54
CA PRO A 458 4.40 24.85 29.11
C PRO A 458 4.88 25.24 27.71
N ILE A 459 4.06 26.06 27.04
CA ILE A 459 4.33 26.55 25.69
C ILE A 459 5.44 27.61 25.75
N ASN A 460 6.45 27.49 24.89
CA ASN A 460 7.33 28.61 24.56
C ASN A 460 6.70 29.46 23.44
N SER A 461 6.32 30.69 23.77
CA SER A 461 5.48 31.56 22.93
C SER A 461 6.31 32.48 22.03
N HIS A 462 6.00 32.47 20.73
CA HIS A 462 6.56 33.36 19.73
C HIS A 462 6.07 34.79 19.90
N LEU A 463 4.79 35.01 20.25
CA LEU A 463 4.29 36.36 20.55
C LEU A 463 5.01 36.95 21.76
N HIS A 464 5.20 36.15 22.83
CA HIS A 464 5.93 36.60 24.00
C HIS A 464 7.37 36.98 23.64
N TYR A 465 8.04 36.20 22.78
CA TYR A 465 9.36 36.54 22.25
C TYR A 465 9.35 37.91 21.56
N LEU A 466 8.40 38.15 20.66
CA LEU A 466 8.26 39.43 19.97
C LEU A 466 7.88 40.59 20.91
N ASP A 467 7.17 40.34 22.00
CA ASP A 467 6.76 41.40 22.95
C ASP A 467 7.92 41.90 23.81
N ILE A 468 8.89 41.02 24.11
CA ILE A 468 10.05 41.36 24.94
C ILE A 468 11.27 41.82 24.12
N THR A 469 11.28 41.57 22.81
CA THR A 469 12.36 42.00 21.90
C THR A 469 12.50 43.53 21.73
N PRO A 470 11.42 44.34 21.67
CA PRO A 470 11.44 45.80 21.48
C PRO A 470 12.01 46.61 22.65
N VAL A 471 12.38 45.98 23.77
CA VAL A 471 13.12 46.65 24.85
C VAL A 471 14.55 47.01 24.38
N VAL A 472 14.99 46.54 23.20
CA VAL A 472 16.34 46.78 22.63
C VAL A 472 16.35 47.43 21.24
N ASN A 473 15.35 47.26 20.37
CA ASN A 473 15.30 47.84 19.01
C ASN A 473 13.88 48.27 18.62
N LYS A 474 13.74 49.47 18.02
CA LYS A 474 12.45 50.18 17.87
C LYS A 474 11.47 49.64 16.81
N ASP A 475 11.89 48.79 15.88
CA ASP A 475 11.02 48.27 14.82
C ASP A 475 11.15 46.74 14.71
N THR A 476 10.18 46.00 15.29
CA THR A 476 10.07 44.55 15.09
C THR A 476 9.64 44.26 13.66
N ASP A 477 10.39 43.42 12.95
CA ASP A 477 10.03 42.92 11.63
C ASP A 477 9.97 41.39 11.61
N GLN A 478 9.85 40.80 10.42
CA GLN A 478 9.73 39.34 10.26
C GLN A 478 10.99 38.56 10.70
N ARG A 479 12.15 39.23 10.83
CA ARG A 479 13.41 38.63 11.31
C ARG A 479 13.25 38.13 12.73
N GLU A 480 12.68 38.93 13.64
CA GLU A 480 12.49 38.52 15.03
C GLU A 480 11.60 37.27 15.14
N MET A 481 10.60 37.14 14.25
CA MET A 481 9.76 35.94 14.20
C MET A 481 10.55 34.73 13.69
N MET A 482 11.33 34.87 12.62
CA MET A 482 12.19 33.78 12.10
C MET A 482 13.24 33.35 13.14
N GLU A 483 13.84 34.29 13.84
CA GLU A 483 14.78 34.02 14.94
C GLU A 483 14.10 33.28 16.10
N SER A 484 12.87 33.66 16.46
CA SER A 484 12.11 32.97 17.51
C SER A 484 11.87 31.50 17.17
N PHE A 485 11.62 31.17 15.89
CA PHE A 485 11.50 29.79 15.42
C PHE A 485 12.79 29.00 15.70
N TRP A 486 13.94 29.52 15.27
CA TRP A 486 15.21 28.84 15.45
C TRP A 486 15.61 28.70 16.91
N LYS A 487 15.37 29.74 17.72
CA LYS A 487 15.58 29.67 19.17
C LYS A 487 14.74 28.56 19.79
N HIS A 488 13.44 28.49 19.51
CA HIS A 488 12.59 27.46 20.08
C HIS A 488 12.95 26.06 19.58
N ALA A 489 13.20 25.90 18.27
CA ALA A 489 13.66 24.64 17.70
C ALA A 489 14.93 24.12 18.41
N VAL A 490 15.91 24.99 18.65
CA VAL A 490 17.21 24.59 19.23
C VAL A 490 17.17 24.47 20.76
N THR A 491 16.51 25.38 21.48
CA THR A 491 16.69 25.50 22.95
C THR A 491 15.46 25.19 23.77
N ALA A 492 14.25 25.19 23.20
CA ALA A 492 13.03 25.04 24.02
C ALA A 492 12.90 23.62 24.60
N PRO A 493 12.46 23.46 25.86
CA PRO A 493 12.29 22.16 26.49
C PRO A 493 11.09 21.36 25.95
N ASP A 494 10.05 22.02 25.44
CA ASP A 494 8.81 21.44 24.88
C ASP A 494 9.00 20.97 23.43
N GLN A 495 10.09 20.25 23.17
CA GLN A 495 10.51 19.83 21.83
C GLN A 495 9.43 19.13 21.02
N LEU A 496 8.65 18.23 21.64
CA LEU A 496 7.55 17.55 20.94
C LEU A 496 6.49 18.53 20.47
N ARG A 497 6.19 19.56 21.27
CA ARG A 497 5.18 20.57 20.94
C ARG A 497 5.64 21.42 19.77
N GLN A 498 6.86 21.92 19.83
CA GLN A 498 7.45 22.72 18.76
C GLN A 498 7.55 21.90 17.47
N ARG A 499 7.95 20.63 17.56
CA ARG A 499 8.04 19.72 16.41
C ARG A 499 6.67 19.44 15.78
N MET A 500 5.65 19.30 16.61
CA MET A 500 4.26 19.11 16.17
C MET A 500 3.68 20.39 15.56
N ALA A 501 3.92 21.55 16.16
CA ALA A 501 3.49 22.83 15.60
C ALA A 501 4.15 23.11 14.25
N PHE A 502 5.44 22.77 14.09
CA PHE A 502 6.09 22.79 12.79
C PHE A 502 5.39 21.86 11.78
N ALA A 503 5.18 20.58 12.11
CA ALA A 503 4.47 19.65 11.23
C ALA A 503 3.04 20.13 10.86
N LEU A 504 2.32 20.76 11.80
CA LEU A 504 1.02 21.38 11.52
C LEU A 504 1.14 22.60 10.62
N SER A 505 2.16 23.44 10.77
CA SER A 505 2.38 24.60 9.88
C SER A 505 2.67 24.19 8.43
N GLU A 506 3.08 22.94 8.22
CA GLU A 506 3.28 22.37 6.89
C GLU A 506 2.02 21.78 6.25
N ILE A 507 0.94 21.66 7.03
CA ILE A 507 -0.37 21.16 6.58
C ILE A 507 -1.35 22.34 6.53
N LEU A 508 -1.38 23.15 7.58
CA LEU A 508 -2.23 24.32 7.79
C LEU A 508 -1.36 25.56 7.53
N VAL A 509 -1.17 25.84 6.24
CA VAL A 509 -0.09 26.73 5.81
C VAL A 509 -0.48 28.20 5.93
N VAL A 510 0.40 29.01 6.52
CA VAL A 510 0.51 30.45 6.29
C VAL A 510 1.96 30.79 5.98
N SER A 511 2.21 31.89 5.26
CA SER A 511 3.57 32.22 4.79
C SER A 511 3.84 33.71 4.78
N PHE A 512 5.05 34.13 5.13
CA PHE A 512 5.55 35.48 4.86
C PHE A 512 5.77 35.75 3.37
N GLN A 513 5.82 34.73 2.52
CA GLN A 513 5.85 34.89 1.05
C GLN A 513 4.43 35.00 0.50
N SER A 514 3.67 35.95 1.05
CA SER A 514 2.26 36.17 0.72
C SER A 514 1.84 37.60 1.07
N ASN A 515 0.53 37.85 1.13
CA ASN A 515 -0.03 39.08 1.66
C ASN A 515 0.21 39.31 3.16
N LEU A 516 0.87 38.37 3.87
CA LEU A 516 1.38 38.52 5.25
C LEU A 516 2.84 39.02 5.34
N ALA A 517 3.48 39.37 4.21
CA ALA A 517 4.83 39.92 4.22
C ALA A 517 4.94 41.13 5.16
N GLY A 518 5.93 41.13 6.06
CA GLY A 518 6.13 42.20 7.03
C GLY A 518 5.17 42.20 8.22
N GLU A 519 4.37 41.15 8.45
CA GLU A 519 3.42 41.06 9.57
C GLU A 519 3.88 40.03 10.63
N PRO A 520 4.93 40.32 11.43
CA PRO A 520 5.53 39.33 12.33
C PRO A 520 4.57 38.82 13.40
N PHE A 521 3.71 39.70 13.93
CA PHE A 521 2.73 39.33 14.95
C PHE A 521 1.60 38.44 14.41
N ALA A 522 1.28 38.53 13.12
CA ALA A 522 0.31 37.63 12.49
C ALA A 522 0.83 36.18 12.51
N VAL A 523 2.05 35.98 12.01
CA VAL A 523 2.68 34.65 11.93
C VAL A 523 3.08 34.13 13.32
N ALA A 524 3.54 34.98 14.23
CA ALA A 524 3.79 34.62 15.63
C ALA A 524 2.52 34.14 16.34
N GLY A 525 1.42 34.89 16.19
CA GLY A 525 0.12 34.49 16.74
C GLY A 525 -0.39 33.19 16.15
N TYR A 526 -0.17 32.96 14.86
CA TYR A 526 -0.50 31.70 14.20
C TYR A 526 0.33 30.51 14.74
N MET A 527 1.65 30.67 14.89
CA MET A 527 2.48 29.61 15.46
C MET A 527 2.14 29.30 16.92
N ASP A 528 1.81 30.31 17.72
CA ASP A 528 1.34 30.11 19.09
C ASP A 528 -0.01 29.40 19.15
N LEU A 529 -0.90 29.68 18.19
CA LEU A 529 -2.16 28.96 18.02
C LEU A 529 -1.94 27.48 17.69
N LEU A 530 -1.00 27.16 16.80
CA LEU A 530 -0.62 25.78 16.50
C LEU A 530 0.01 25.10 17.73
N ASN A 531 0.90 25.78 18.46
CA ASN A 531 1.51 25.27 19.69
C ASN A 531 0.47 24.97 20.79
N LYS A 532 -0.52 25.85 20.97
CA LYS A 532 -1.65 25.69 21.88
C LYS A 532 -2.46 24.45 21.54
N ASN A 533 -2.73 24.24 20.25
CA ASN A 533 -3.59 23.15 19.77
C ASN A 533 -2.84 21.85 19.47
N ALA A 534 -1.50 21.83 19.48
CA ALA A 534 -0.66 20.68 19.13
C ALA A 534 -1.05 19.38 19.86
N PHE A 535 -1.49 19.48 21.12
CA PHE A 535 -1.91 18.34 21.95
C PHE A 535 -3.40 18.37 22.32
N GLY A 536 -4.18 19.21 21.64
CA GLY A 536 -5.60 19.41 21.89
C GLY A 536 -6.48 18.47 21.07
N ASN A 537 -7.64 18.98 20.64
CA ASN A 537 -8.55 18.27 19.76
C ASN A 537 -8.50 18.86 18.35
N PHE A 538 -8.44 18.00 17.32
CA PHE A 538 -8.38 18.45 15.92
C PHE A 538 -9.58 19.31 15.51
N ARG A 539 -10.79 19.06 16.06
CA ARG A 539 -11.95 19.92 15.80
C ARG A 539 -11.73 21.35 16.31
N GLN A 540 -11.12 21.50 17.48
CA GLN A 540 -10.79 22.83 18.02
C GLN A 540 -9.69 23.49 17.19
N LEU A 541 -8.67 22.72 16.77
CA LEU A 541 -7.63 23.22 15.88
C LEU A 541 -8.21 23.80 14.59
N LEU A 542 -9.15 23.09 13.94
CA LEU A 542 -9.81 23.58 12.72
C LEU A 542 -10.55 24.90 12.94
N GLU A 543 -11.22 25.08 14.08
CA GLU A 543 -11.92 26.33 14.41
C GLU A 543 -10.96 27.48 14.72
N ASP A 544 -9.96 27.22 15.56
CA ASP A 544 -8.93 28.20 15.89
C ASP A 544 -8.22 28.67 14.60
N VAL A 545 -7.91 27.76 13.68
CA VAL A 545 -7.33 28.08 12.35
C VAL A 545 -8.31 28.88 11.49
N THR A 546 -9.57 28.48 11.43
CA THR A 546 -10.62 29.18 10.65
C THR A 546 -10.81 30.61 11.10
N LEU A 547 -10.76 30.84 12.42
CA LEU A 547 -10.93 32.16 13.02
C LEU A 547 -9.59 32.91 13.19
N SER A 548 -8.47 32.36 12.73
CA SER A 548 -7.21 33.07 12.79
C SER A 548 -7.20 34.23 11.77
N PRO A 549 -6.91 35.48 12.19
CA PRO A 549 -6.77 36.58 11.25
C PRO A 549 -5.61 36.38 10.26
N ALA A 550 -4.56 35.63 10.64
CA ALA A 550 -3.46 35.28 9.74
C ALA A 550 -3.93 34.36 8.61
N MET A 551 -4.68 33.29 8.94
CA MET A 551 -5.29 32.40 7.94
C MET A 551 -6.34 33.15 7.11
N GLY A 552 -7.17 33.97 7.77
CA GLY A 552 -8.15 34.87 7.16
C GLY A 552 -7.56 35.70 6.04
N ARG A 553 -6.43 36.37 6.31
CA ARG A 553 -5.72 37.16 5.30
C ARG A 553 -5.06 36.24 4.28
N TYR A 554 -4.38 35.17 4.69
CA TYR A 554 -3.63 34.29 3.77
C TYR A 554 -4.49 33.62 2.69
N LEU A 555 -5.71 33.20 3.02
CA LEU A 555 -6.64 32.54 2.09
C LEU A 555 -7.85 33.43 1.71
N ASP A 556 -7.72 34.74 1.91
CA ASP A 556 -8.68 35.76 1.48
C ASP A 556 -10.13 35.52 1.95
N HIS A 557 -10.33 34.94 3.14
CA HIS A 557 -11.67 34.84 3.75
C HIS A 557 -11.92 35.81 4.91
N LEU A 558 -10.88 36.53 5.34
CA LEU A 558 -11.03 37.76 6.11
C LEU A 558 -11.78 38.78 5.25
N LEU A 559 -12.81 39.43 5.81
CA LEU A 559 -13.68 40.39 5.10
C LEU A 559 -14.43 39.78 3.90
N ASN A 560 -14.61 38.45 3.87
CA ASN A 560 -15.42 37.81 2.85
C ASN A 560 -16.88 38.23 3.01
N ASP A 561 -17.38 39.01 2.06
CA ASP A 561 -18.74 39.54 2.09
C ASP A 561 -19.73 38.55 1.48
N LYS A 562 -20.98 38.65 1.91
CA LYS A 562 -22.07 37.89 1.32
C LYS A 562 -22.30 38.25 -0.15
N GLU A 563 -22.95 37.33 -0.84
CA GLU A 563 -23.46 37.51 -2.18
C GLU A 563 -24.26 38.82 -2.34
N ASP A 564 -24.09 39.46 -3.49
CA ASP A 564 -24.91 40.60 -3.90
C ASP A 564 -25.28 40.45 -5.39
N PRO A 565 -26.52 40.00 -5.68
CA PRO A 565 -26.99 39.84 -7.06
C PRO A 565 -26.99 41.13 -7.88
N ALA A 566 -27.07 42.31 -7.25
CA ALA A 566 -27.09 43.58 -7.98
C ALA A 566 -25.72 43.94 -8.58
N THR A 567 -24.64 43.56 -7.90
CA THR A 567 -23.26 43.78 -8.35
C THR A 567 -22.63 42.54 -8.99
N GLY A 568 -23.28 41.37 -8.87
CA GLY A 568 -22.74 40.08 -9.32
C GLY A 568 -21.69 39.51 -8.38
N ARG A 569 -21.54 40.06 -7.17
CA ARG A 569 -20.57 39.61 -6.18
C ARG A 569 -20.98 38.26 -5.61
N ASN A 570 -20.02 37.34 -5.52
CA ASN A 570 -20.16 36.05 -4.86
C ASN A 570 -19.12 35.93 -3.73
N PRO A 571 -19.39 35.15 -2.67
CA PRO A 571 -18.41 34.86 -1.63
C PRO A 571 -17.13 34.25 -2.19
N ASN A 572 -15.98 34.60 -1.61
CA ASN A 572 -14.70 34.01 -1.94
C ASN A 572 -14.66 32.54 -1.50
N GLU A 573 -14.27 31.66 -2.42
CA GLU A 573 -14.25 30.21 -2.21
C GLU A 573 -12.90 29.65 -1.78
N ASN A 574 -11.82 30.45 -1.76
CA ASN A 574 -10.45 29.97 -1.53
C ASN A 574 -10.35 29.19 -0.22
N TYR A 575 -10.72 29.79 0.91
CA TYR A 575 -10.68 29.09 2.20
C TYR A 575 -11.60 27.85 2.24
N ALA A 576 -12.79 27.93 1.62
CA ALA A 576 -13.71 26.79 1.54
C ALA A 576 -13.10 25.61 0.78
N ARG A 577 -12.35 25.88 -0.30
CA ARG A 577 -11.64 24.85 -1.07
C ARG A 577 -10.50 24.26 -0.25
N GLU A 578 -9.67 25.09 0.38
CA GLU A 578 -8.47 24.58 1.05
C GLU A 578 -8.76 23.89 2.39
N ILE A 579 -9.77 24.36 3.15
CA ILE A 579 -10.16 23.67 4.39
C ILE A 579 -10.65 22.26 4.10
N LEU A 580 -11.37 22.05 2.99
CA LEU A 580 -11.81 20.73 2.55
C LEU A 580 -10.64 19.93 1.94
N GLN A 581 -10.01 20.48 0.91
CA GLN A 581 -9.07 19.75 0.06
C GLN A 581 -7.73 19.49 0.71
N LEU A 582 -7.13 20.49 1.34
CA LEU A 582 -5.74 20.44 1.80
C LEU A 582 -5.64 20.17 3.29
N PHE A 583 -6.60 20.69 4.06
CA PHE A 583 -6.50 20.72 5.52
C PHE A 583 -7.30 19.62 6.23
N SER A 584 -8.22 18.93 5.56
CA SER A 584 -9.08 17.97 6.27
C SER A 584 -9.44 16.69 5.52
N ILE A 585 -10.01 16.74 4.31
CA ILE A 585 -10.66 15.56 3.71
C ILE A 585 -10.08 15.13 2.36
N GLY A 586 -9.39 16.00 1.63
CA GLY A 586 -8.90 15.66 0.29
C GLY A 586 -9.99 15.63 -0.77
N LEU A 587 -9.58 15.35 -2.01
CA LEU A 587 -10.45 15.32 -3.19
C LEU A 587 -11.30 14.05 -3.32
N TYR A 588 -10.84 12.93 -2.75
CA TYR A 588 -11.45 11.61 -2.95
C TYR A 588 -11.71 10.90 -1.63
N LYS A 589 -12.83 10.18 -1.54
CA LYS A 589 -13.19 9.37 -0.38
C LYS A 589 -12.14 8.30 -0.15
N LEU A 590 -11.80 8.11 1.12
CA LEU A 590 -10.76 7.21 1.57
C LEU A 590 -11.37 6.09 2.41
N HIS A 591 -10.83 4.90 2.24
CA HIS A 591 -10.95 3.87 3.25
C HIS A 591 -10.19 4.30 4.53
N PRO A 592 -10.48 3.70 5.69
CA PRO A 592 -9.79 4.01 6.94
C PRO A 592 -8.27 3.82 6.91
N ASP A 593 -7.73 3.05 5.97
CA ASP A 593 -6.29 2.83 5.76
C ASP A 593 -5.64 3.85 4.80
N GLY A 594 -6.40 4.84 4.33
CA GLY A 594 -5.95 5.88 3.40
C GLY A 594 -5.90 5.46 1.93
N SER A 595 -6.34 4.24 1.58
CA SER A 595 -6.56 3.85 0.18
C SER A 595 -7.84 4.51 -0.38
N LEU A 596 -7.93 4.67 -1.70
CA LEU A 596 -9.10 5.29 -2.35
C LEU A 596 -10.32 4.35 -2.32
N ILE A 597 -11.50 4.91 -2.05
CA ILE A 597 -12.76 4.23 -2.34
C ILE A 597 -13.03 4.34 -3.84
N LEU A 598 -13.23 3.20 -4.49
CA LEU A 598 -13.59 3.13 -5.91
C LEU A 598 -15.08 2.84 -6.09
N ASN A 599 -15.71 3.40 -7.12
CA ASN A 599 -17.08 3.06 -7.51
C ASN A 599 -17.13 1.77 -8.35
N GLU A 600 -18.34 1.39 -8.79
CA GLU A 600 -18.59 0.20 -9.62
C GLU A 600 -17.79 0.17 -10.94
N ASN A 601 -17.37 1.35 -11.43
CA ASN A 601 -16.57 1.53 -12.63
C ASN A 601 -15.06 1.58 -12.36
N GLY A 602 -14.63 1.39 -11.11
CA GLY A 602 -13.23 1.45 -10.70
C GLY A 602 -12.67 2.87 -10.58
N LEU A 603 -13.52 3.90 -10.51
CA LEU A 603 -13.10 5.30 -10.38
C LEU A 603 -13.10 5.76 -8.93
N PRO A 604 -12.15 6.60 -8.49
CA PRO A 604 -12.19 7.24 -7.19
C PRO A 604 -13.50 8.03 -6.99
N VAL A 605 -14.10 7.86 -5.82
CA VAL A 605 -15.31 8.62 -5.45
C VAL A 605 -14.90 9.99 -4.92
N GLU A 606 -15.40 11.06 -5.50
CA GLU A 606 -15.14 12.43 -5.03
C GLU A 606 -15.73 12.68 -3.63
N THR A 607 -15.06 13.51 -2.83
CA THR A 607 -15.57 13.93 -1.51
C THR A 607 -16.67 14.98 -1.62
N TYR A 608 -16.60 15.87 -2.62
CA TYR A 608 -17.52 16.98 -2.79
C TYR A 608 -17.53 17.51 -4.22
N SER A 609 -18.59 18.25 -4.56
CA SER A 609 -18.73 18.99 -5.82
C SER A 609 -18.51 20.50 -5.63
N GLN A 610 -18.50 21.25 -6.73
CA GLN A 610 -18.41 22.72 -6.68
C GLN A 610 -19.55 23.38 -5.89
N GLU A 611 -20.75 22.80 -5.89
CA GLU A 611 -21.88 23.35 -5.12
C GLU A 611 -21.66 23.27 -3.61
N VAL A 612 -20.96 22.23 -3.15
CA VAL A 612 -20.55 22.13 -1.74
C VAL A 612 -19.51 23.20 -1.41
N VAL A 613 -18.54 23.46 -2.30
CA VAL A 613 -17.55 24.53 -2.10
C VAL A 613 -18.24 25.89 -1.93
N LYS A 614 -19.21 26.21 -2.80
CA LYS A 614 -20.03 27.42 -2.65
C LYS A 614 -20.75 27.45 -1.31
N GLY A 615 -21.41 26.37 -0.91
CA GLY A 615 -22.11 26.28 0.37
C GLY A 615 -21.20 26.59 1.57
N PHE A 616 -20.00 26.04 1.59
CA PHE A 616 -18.98 26.40 2.60
C PHE A 616 -18.49 27.85 2.46
N ALA A 617 -18.31 28.37 1.24
CA ALA A 617 -17.94 29.78 1.04
C ALA A 617 -18.95 30.73 1.67
N HIS A 618 -20.26 30.44 1.56
CA HIS A 618 -21.31 31.20 2.24
C HIS A 618 -21.21 31.10 3.77
N VAL A 619 -20.79 29.97 4.35
CA VAL A 619 -20.54 29.84 5.80
C VAL A 619 -19.45 30.80 6.26
N PHE A 620 -18.40 30.96 5.46
CA PHE A 620 -17.23 31.77 5.80
C PHE A 620 -17.38 33.26 5.45
N THR A 621 -18.59 33.74 5.17
CA THR A 621 -18.87 35.18 4.99
C THR A 621 -19.10 35.89 6.33
N GLY A 622 -18.85 37.20 6.39
CA GLY A 622 -19.14 38.02 7.56
C GLY A 622 -18.16 37.83 8.72
N TRP A 623 -16.90 37.47 8.45
CA TRP A 623 -15.84 37.37 9.46
C TRP A 623 -14.77 38.42 9.19
N SER A 624 -14.41 39.21 10.21
CA SER A 624 -13.34 40.21 10.11
C SER A 624 -12.52 40.28 11.39
N TYR A 625 -11.52 41.16 11.41
CA TYR A 625 -10.65 41.41 12.56
C TYR A 625 -11.45 41.55 13.86
N GLY A 626 -10.97 40.87 14.90
CA GLY A 626 -11.40 41.16 16.27
C GLY A 626 -10.80 42.46 16.78
N TRP A 627 -11.13 42.83 18.02
CA TRP A 627 -10.61 44.00 18.74
C TRP A 627 -11.05 45.38 18.22
N ILE A 628 -11.55 45.48 16.98
CA ILE A 628 -12.10 46.71 16.41
C ILE A 628 -13.62 46.82 16.62
N ALA A 629 -14.13 48.05 16.66
CA ALA A 629 -15.57 48.30 16.79
C ALA A 629 -16.33 47.88 15.52
N LYS A 630 -17.51 47.27 15.69
CA LYS A 630 -18.33 46.75 14.58
C LYS A 630 -19.14 47.85 13.88
N THR A 631 -18.50 48.61 12.99
CA THR A 631 -19.14 49.66 12.16
C THR A 631 -18.93 49.40 10.67
N GLU A 632 -19.90 49.74 9.82
CA GLU A 632 -19.77 49.59 8.35
C GLU A 632 -18.49 50.25 7.79
N GLU A 633 -18.03 51.34 8.41
CA GLU A 633 -16.75 51.96 8.09
C GLU A 633 -15.58 51.01 8.35
N ASN A 634 -15.52 50.37 9.51
CA ASN A 634 -14.47 49.42 9.88
C ASN A 634 -14.55 48.09 9.10
N TRP A 635 -15.70 47.74 8.54
CA TRP A 635 -15.79 46.64 7.57
C TRP A 635 -15.08 47.00 6.26
N ASN A 636 -15.43 48.16 5.68
CA ASN A 636 -14.87 48.59 4.39
C ASN A 636 -13.39 49.02 4.49
N TYR A 637 -13.04 49.66 5.60
CA TYR A 637 -11.72 50.25 5.87
C TYR A 637 -11.33 49.97 7.33
N PRO A 638 -10.89 48.75 7.65
CA PRO A 638 -10.51 48.42 9.02
C PRO A 638 -9.31 49.28 9.43
N HIS A 639 -9.51 50.20 10.38
CA HIS A 639 -8.50 51.14 10.87
C HIS A 639 -7.43 50.46 11.76
N ILE A 640 -6.87 49.34 11.30
CA ILE A 640 -5.97 48.45 12.05
C ILE A 640 -4.68 49.15 12.52
N HIS A 641 -4.20 50.14 11.77
CA HIS A 641 -3.02 50.91 12.15
C HIS A 641 -3.21 51.71 13.44
N GLN A 642 -4.46 52.04 13.81
CA GLN A 642 -4.77 52.81 15.02
C GLN A 642 -4.83 51.94 16.29
N VAL A 643 -5.06 50.63 16.14
CA VAL A 643 -5.21 49.67 17.26
C VAL A 643 -3.95 48.84 17.54
N GLY A 644 -2.86 49.10 16.81
CA GLY A 644 -1.59 48.37 16.94
C GLY A 644 -1.76 46.89 16.63
N THR A 645 -0.95 46.00 17.21
CA THR A 645 -0.90 44.59 16.81
C THR A 645 -1.94 43.69 17.49
N GLN A 646 -2.90 44.25 18.24
CA GLN A 646 -3.81 43.46 19.09
C GLN A 646 -4.78 42.60 18.28
N PHE A 647 -5.20 43.08 17.11
CA PHE A 647 -6.11 42.36 16.22
C PHE A 647 -5.51 41.06 15.66
N TRP A 648 -4.18 40.90 15.65
CA TRP A 648 -3.50 39.66 15.27
C TRP A 648 -3.58 38.56 16.34
N ARG A 649 -3.93 38.92 17.58
CA ARG A 649 -3.83 38.07 18.78
C ARG A 649 -5.16 37.50 19.23
N VAL A 650 -6.25 37.92 18.59
CA VAL A 650 -7.60 37.50 18.92
C VAL A 650 -8.26 36.85 17.70
N PRO A 651 -9.21 35.93 17.91
CA PRO A 651 -9.99 35.37 16.81
C PRO A 651 -10.72 36.47 16.03
N MET A 652 -10.91 36.24 14.73
CA MET A 652 -11.85 36.99 13.92
C MET A 652 -13.25 36.93 14.55
N GLN A 653 -14.01 38.02 14.37
CA GLN A 653 -15.35 38.16 14.92
C GLN A 653 -16.38 38.27 13.82
N VAL A 654 -17.62 37.91 14.17
CA VAL A 654 -18.78 38.01 13.29
C VAL A 654 -19.16 39.47 12.97
N TRP A 655 -19.62 39.68 11.74
CA TRP A 655 -20.21 40.89 11.20
C TRP A 655 -21.53 40.54 10.52
N PRO A 656 -22.65 40.54 11.26
CA PRO A 656 -23.90 39.91 10.82
C PRO A 656 -24.45 40.47 9.50
N ASN A 657 -24.27 41.77 9.23
CA ASN A 657 -24.76 42.40 8.00
C ASN A 657 -24.06 41.86 6.73
N HIS A 658 -22.88 41.26 6.88
CA HIS A 658 -22.04 40.75 5.80
C HIS A 658 -22.04 39.21 5.73
N HIS A 659 -22.83 38.54 6.57
CA HIS A 659 -22.99 37.09 6.49
C HIS A 659 -24.15 36.71 5.57
N SER A 660 -23.96 35.64 4.80
CA SER A 660 -24.99 35.10 3.90
C SER A 660 -26.13 34.47 4.69
N THR A 661 -27.37 34.89 4.41
CA THR A 661 -28.58 34.34 5.03
C THR A 661 -29.20 33.20 4.23
N LEU A 662 -28.58 32.79 3.12
CA LEU A 662 -29.07 31.70 2.28
C LEU A 662 -28.89 30.33 2.96
N SER A 663 -29.65 29.34 2.49
CA SER A 663 -29.41 27.93 2.79
C SER A 663 -28.10 27.46 2.17
N LYS A 664 -27.37 26.55 2.83
CA LYS A 664 -26.01 26.17 2.45
C LYS A 664 -25.91 24.65 2.30
N GLN A 665 -25.54 24.16 1.12
CA GLN A 665 -25.30 22.74 0.89
C GLN A 665 -23.87 22.36 1.29
N LEU A 666 -23.72 21.38 2.18
CA LEU A 666 -22.44 20.90 2.71
C LEU A 666 -22.14 19.46 2.27
N LEU A 667 -21.16 18.82 2.91
CA LEU A 667 -20.73 17.45 2.60
C LEU A 667 -21.87 16.45 2.85
N ASP A 668 -21.84 15.35 2.07
CA ASP A 668 -22.74 14.21 2.20
C ASP A 668 -24.24 14.57 2.21
N GLY A 669 -24.61 15.63 1.48
CA GLY A 669 -26.00 16.05 1.30
C GLY A 669 -26.61 16.82 2.48
N VAL A 670 -25.81 17.19 3.47
CA VAL A 670 -26.26 18.04 4.58
C VAL A 670 -26.61 19.44 4.06
N VAL A 671 -27.74 19.99 4.50
CA VAL A 671 -28.17 21.35 4.14
C VAL A 671 -28.40 22.16 5.41
N LEU A 672 -27.67 23.27 5.58
CA LEU A 672 -27.94 24.25 6.62
C LEU A 672 -29.13 25.13 6.22
N PRO A 673 -30.08 25.40 7.13
CA PRO A 673 -31.27 26.20 6.81
C PRO A 673 -30.91 27.67 6.58
N ALA A 674 -31.73 28.36 5.80
CA ALA A 674 -31.62 29.81 5.64
C ALA A 674 -31.83 30.54 6.97
N ASN A 675 -31.24 31.74 7.09
CA ASN A 675 -31.32 32.63 8.26
C ASN A 675 -30.77 32.05 9.58
N GLN A 676 -29.89 31.04 9.51
CA GLN A 676 -29.12 30.60 10.67
C GLN A 676 -28.10 31.68 11.10
N THR A 677 -27.72 31.72 12.38
CA THR A 677 -26.72 32.70 12.85
C THR A 677 -25.34 32.32 12.33
N PRO A 678 -24.44 33.30 12.07
CA PRO A 678 -23.13 33.01 11.50
C PRO A 678 -22.29 32.05 12.35
N GLU A 679 -22.36 32.18 13.69
CA GLU A 679 -21.65 31.29 14.61
C GLU A 679 -22.18 29.85 14.55
N LYS A 680 -23.48 29.69 14.36
CA LYS A 680 -24.09 28.36 14.25
C LYS A 680 -23.78 27.73 12.90
N ASP A 681 -23.78 28.51 11.82
CA ASP A 681 -23.32 28.06 10.50
C ASP A 681 -21.86 27.59 10.55
N LEU A 682 -20.98 28.38 11.15
CA LEU A 682 -19.58 28.00 11.31
C LEU A 682 -19.44 26.70 12.12
N LYS A 683 -20.11 26.61 13.26
CA LYS A 683 -20.04 25.43 14.13
C LYS A 683 -20.50 24.18 13.39
N ASP A 684 -21.69 24.23 12.77
CA ASP A 684 -22.29 23.08 12.10
C ASP A 684 -21.46 22.65 10.88
N ALA A 685 -20.88 23.61 10.14
CA ALA A 685 -20.01 23.32 9.01
C ALA A 685 -18.68 22.66 9.43
N LEU A 686 -18.03 23.17 10.48
CA LEU A 686 -16.80 22.56 11.00
C LEU A 686 -17.07 21.18 11.63
N ASP A 687 -18.23 20.98 12.26
CA ASP A 687 -18.66 19.66 12.74
C ASP A 687 -18.93 18.69 11.58
N ASN A 688 -19.51 19.17 10.47
CA ASN A 688 -19.70 18.39 9.25
C ASN A 688 -18.34 17.94 8.67
N ILE A 689 -17.36 18.84 8.56
CA ILE A 689 -16.00 18.50 8.11
C ILE A 689 -15.36 17.48 9.06
N PHE A 690 -15.32 17.78 10.36
CA PHE A 690 -14.62 16.95 11.36
C PHE A 690 -15.16 15.52 11.45
N ASN A 691 -16.47 15.35 11.28
CA ASN A 691 -17.11 14.04 11.31
C ASN A 691 -17.03 13.29 9.97
N HIS A 692 -16.54 13.92 8.90
CA HIS A 692 -16.34 13.22 7.64
C HIS A 692 -15.29 12.08 7.81
N PRO A 693 -15.54 10.87 7.28
CA PRO A 693 -14.67 9.71 7.48
C PRO A 693 -13.22 9.90 7.02
N ASN A 694 -12.98 10.73 6.00
CA ASN A 694 -11.63 10.97 5.49
C ASN A 694 -10.69 11.66 6.46
N VAL A 695 -11.19 12.45 7.43
CA VAL A 695 -10.30 13.30 8.26
C VAL A 695 -9.24 12.49 9.00
N GLY A 696 -9.64 11.33 9.52
CA GLY A 696 -8.74 10.41 10.23
C GLY A 696 -7.57 9.93 9.36
N PRO A 697 -7.81 9.17 8.27
CA PRO A 697 -6.74 8.69 7.39
C PRO A 697 -5.97 9.82 6.68
N PHE A 698 -6.63 10.91 6.32
CA PHE A 698 -5.99 12.04 5.65
C PHE A 698 -4.94 12.71 6.54
N ILE A 699 -5.31 13.08 7.77
CA ILE A 699 -4.39 13.71 8.72
C ILE A 699 -3.36 12.72 9.26
N ALA A 700 -3.75 11.46 9.49
CA ALA A 700 -2.82 10.41 9.89
C ALA A 700 -1.66 10.29 8.89
N ARG A 701 -1.96 10.16 7.59
CA ARG A 701 -0.95 10.02 6.54
C ARG A 701 0.00 11.23 6.51
N GLN A 702 -0.53 12.45 6.49
CA GLN A 702 0.31 13.65 6.41
C GLN A 702 1.23 13.80 7.64
N LEU A 703 0.72 13.56 8.85
CA LEU A 703 1.53 13.65 10.06
C LEU A 703 2.60 12.55 10.12
N ILE A 704 2.29 11.33 9.68
CA ILE A 704 3.30 10.27 9.56
C ILE A 704 4.39 10.67 8.55
N GLN A 705 4.02 11.27 7.42
CA GLN A 705 4.98 11.78 6.44
C GLN A 705 5.89 12.86 7.01
N ARG A 706 5.35 13.80 7.80
CA ARG A 706 6.16 14.84 8.43
C ARG A 706 7.09 14.29 9.51
N LEU A 707 6.68 13.26 10.26
CA LEU A 707 7.40 12.80 11.45
C LEU A 707 8.31 11.58 11.23
N VAL A 708 7.89 10.61 10.40
CA VAL A 708 8.45 9.25 10.40
C VAL A 708 8.96 8.82 9.03
N THR A 709 8.07 8.67 8.03
CA THR A 709 8.38 8.04 6.73
C THR A 709 7.53 8.63 5.62
N SER A 710 8.10 8.83 4.42
CA SER A 710 7.36 9.38 3.26
C SER A 710 6.30 8.41 2.74
N ASN A 711 6.47 7.11 3.02
CA ASN A 711 5.66 6.01 2.50
C ASN A 711 5.12 5.12 3.64
N PRO A 712 4.19 5.62 4.47
CA PRO A 712 3.56 4.77 5.46
C PRO A 712 2.72 3.67 4.79
N SER A 713 2.73 2.46 5.34
CA SER A 713 1.84 1.42 4.83
C SER A 713 0.36 1.77 5.12
N PRO A 714 -0.59 1.18 4.37
CA PRO A 714 -2.00 1.28 4.71
C PRO A 714 -2.30 0.82 6.15
N GLY A 715 -1.60 -0.21 6.64
CA GLY A 715 -1.75 -0.69 8.01
C GLY A 715 -1.37 0.37 9.06
N TYR A 716 -0.31 1.14 8.81
CA TYR A 716 0.09 2.22 9.71
C TYR A 716 -0.93 3.36 9.73
N VAL A 717 -1.35 3.81 8.54
CA VAL A 717 -2.39 4.85 8.42
C VAL A 717 -3.67 4.38 9.11
N TYR A 718 -4.07 3.11 8.93
CA TYR A 718 -5.25 2.53 9.56
C TYR A 718 -5.21 2.60 11.09
N ARG A 719 -4.11 2.15 11.72
CA ARG A 719 -3.98 2.14 13.18
C ARG A 719 -3.99 3.56 13.77
N VAL A 720 -3.34 4.52 13.11
CA VAL A 720 -3.37 5.93 13.54
C VAL A 720 -4.76 6.54 13.32
N ALA A 721 -5.40 6.27 12.18
CA ALA A 721 -6.75 6.72 11.90
C ALA A 721 -7.77 6.15 12.90
N GLN A 722 -7.60 4.91 13.36
CA GLN A 722 -8.43 4.37 14.45
C GLN A 722 -8.29 5.17 15.74
N LYS A 723 -7.08 5.59 16.11
CA LYS A 723 -6.84 6.44 17.29
C LYS A 723 -7.33 7.86 17.11
N PHE A 724 -7.28 8.40 15.90
CA PHE A 724 -7.98 9.64 15.56
C PHE A 724 -9.49 9.48 15.73
N ASN A 725 -10.06 8.37 15.26
CA ASN A 725 -11.51 8.13 15.32
C ASN A 725 -12.00 7.89 16.75
N ASN A 726 -11.19 7.25 17.59
CA ASN A 726 -11.47 6.99 18.97
C ASN A 726 -10.17 6.77 19.76
N ASN A 727 -9.89 7.63 20.73
CA ASN A 727 -8.69 7.53 21.57
C ASN A 727 -8.69 6.33 22.55
N GLY A 728 -9.74 5.52 22.58
CA GLY A 728 -9.97 4.44 23.56
C GLY A 728 -10.98 4.82 24.65
N SER A 729 -11.44 6.07 24.68
CA SER A 729 -12.47 6.58 25.60
C SER A 729 -13.63 7.26 24.87
N GLY A 730 -13.78 7.00 23.56
CA GLY A 730 -14.85 7.57 22.73
C GLY A 730 -14.59 8.99 22.23
N VAL A 731 -13.40 9.56 22.46
CA VAL A 731 -13.07 10.91 21.99
C VAL A 731 -12.41 10.83 20.62
N ARG A 732 -13.04 11.46 19.63
CA ARG A 732 -12.51 11.66 18.28
C ARG A 732 -11.56 12.86 18.27
N GLY A 733 -10.49 12.79 17.49
CA GLY A 733 -9.57 13.91 17.21
C GLY A 733 -8.62 14.26 18.35
N ASP A 734 -8.44 13.40 19.36
CA ASP A 734 -7.47 13.63 20.43
C ASP A 734 -6.03 13.52 19.91
N MET A 735 -5.36 14.67 19.79
CA MET A 735 -4.04 14.73 19.18
C MET A 735 -2.95 14.06 20.02
N LYS A 736 -3.11 13.93 21.34
CA LYS A 736 -2.15 13.16 22.17
C LYS A 736 -2.19 11.68 21.82
N ALA A 737 -3.40 11.15 21.62
CA ALA A 737 -3.59 9.75 21.22
C ALA A 737 -3.05 9.50 19.80
N VAL A 738 -3.29 10.43 18.88
CA VAL A 738 -2.76 10.38 17.51
C VAL A 738 -1.23 10.41 17.50
N ILE A 739 -0.61 11.36 18.21
CA ILE A 739 0.86 11.49 18.30
C ILE A 739 1.48 10.21 18.90
N ARG A 740 0.90 9.67 19.98
CA ARG A 740 1.35 8.40 20.56
C ARG A 740 1.24 7.26 19.54
N ALA A 741 0.12 7.17 18.82
CA ALA A 741 -0.09 6.16 17.80
C ALA A 741 0.92 6.26 16.66
N ILE A 742 1.30 7.48 16.25
CA ILE A 742 2.34 7.69 15.24
C ILE A 742 3.69 7.23 15.78
N LEU A 743 4.17 7.82 16.88
CA LEU A 743 5.56 7.66 17.30
C LEU A 743 5.88 6.26 17.87
N LEU A 744 4.88 5.54 18.37
CA LEU A 744 5.04 4.21 18.98
C LEU A 744 4.58 3.06 18.07
N ASP A 745 4.17 3.34 16.83
CA ASP A 745 3.75 2.29 15.90
C ASP A 745 4.87 1.29 15.59
N TYR A 746 4.49 0.07 15.24
CA TYR A 746 5.42 -0.97 14.77
C TYR A 746 6.32 -0.46 13.63
N GLU A 747 5.78 0.26 12.65
CA GLU A 747 6.57 0.78 11.54
C GLU A 747 7.53 1.89 11.96
N ALA A 748 7.20 2.68 12.99
CA ALA A 748 8.12 3.70 13.51
C ALA A 748 9.26 3.09 14.35
N ARG A 749 8.99 1.99 15.05
CA ARG A 749 9.90 1.45 16.08
C ARG A 749 10.67 0.20 15.64
N SER A 750 10.08 -0.65 14.80
CA SER A 750 10.69 -1.92 14.37
C SER A 750 11.98 -1.71 13.57
N LEU A 751 12.97 -2.55 13.84
CA LEU A 751 14.22 -2.60 13.06
C LEU A 751 14.10 -3.50 11.82
N ASP A 752 13.06 -4.34 11.74
CA ASP A 752 12.81 -5.16 10.55
C ASP A 752 12.36 -4.28 9.38
N ILE A 753 11.59 -3.22 9.69
CA ILE A 753 11.02 -2.32 8.69
C ILE A 753 12.07 -1.40 8.06
N ILE A 754 13.09 -0.95 8.81
CA ILE A 754 14.11 -0.04 8.26
C ILE A 754 15.00 -0.69 7.20
N ALA A 755 15.01 -2.03 7.13
CA ALA A 755 15.71 -2.79 6.10
C ALA A 755 14.92 -2.82 4.77
N ASN A 756 13.61 -2.52 4.80
CA ASN A 756 12.79 -2.53 3.60
C ASN A 756 13.21 -1.42 2.65
N GLN A 757 13.34 -1.77 1.36
CA GLN A 757 13.53 -0.77 0.31
C GLN A 757 12.31 0.15 0.26
N GLY A 758 12.57 1.46 0.13
CA GLY A 758 11.52 2.49 0.10
C GLY A 758 11.06 3.01 1.47
N TYR A 759 11.51 2.40 2.58
CA TYR A 759 11.21 2.91 3.91
C TYR A 759 12.13 4.08 4.32
N GLY A 760 11.54 5.08 4.96
CA GLY A 760 12.21 6.26 5.46
C GLY A 760 11.72 7.54 4.77
N LYS A 761 12.36 8.65 5.08
CA LYS A 761 12.17 9.94 4.41
C LYS A 761 13.48 10.67 4.27
N MET A 762 13.55 11.60 3.32
CA MET A 762 14.64 12.56 3.35
C MET A 762 14.44 13.51 4.53
N ARG A 763 15.53 13.76 5.28
CA ARG A 763 15.59 14.79 6.32
C ARG A 763 15.52 16.14 5.65
N GLU A 764 14.52 16.92 6.02
CA GLU A 764 14.37 18.29 5.56
C GLU A 764 15.60 19.13 5.95
N PRO A 765 16.05 20.06 5.09
CA PRO A 765 17.18 20.92 5.39
C PRO A 765 17.08 21.66 6.74
N VAL A 766 15.87 22.13 7.11
CA VAL A 766 15.61 22.76 8.42
C VAL A 766 15.92 21.81 9.57
N LEU A 767 15.49 20.54 9.47
CA LEU A 767 15.73 19.53 10.50
C LEU A 767 17.20 19.12 10.58
N ARG A 768 17.93 19.12 9.45
CA ARG A 768 19.39 18.89 9.44
C ARG A 768 20.12 19.99 10.20
N PHE A 769 19.76 21.25 9.94
CA PHE A 769 20.40 22.39 10.60
C PHE A 769 20.04 22.50 12.08
N SER A 770 18.77 22.30 12.45
CA SER A 770 18.35 22.28 13.85
C SER A 770 18.99 21.13 14.62
N HIS A 771 19.11 19.95 14.02
CA HIS A 771 19.75 18.80 14.65
C HIS A 771 21.24 19.06 14.89
N LEU A 772 21.96 19.60 13.90
CA LEU A 772 23.35 20.03 14.09
C LEU A 772 23.49 20.97 15.28
N MET A 773 22.67 22.03 15.32
CA MET A 773 22.73 23.03 16.40
C MET A 773 22.44 22.42 17.78
N ARG A 774 21.45 21.51 17.85
CA ARG A 774 21.07 20.85 19.10
C ARG A 774 22.12 19.85 19.58
N ALA A 775 22.61 18.99 18.70
CA ALA A 775 23.53 17.90 19.05
C ALA A 775 24.87 18.43 19.59
N PHE A 776 25.31 19.60 19.13
CA PHE A 776 26.59 20.20 19.49
C PHE A 776 26.46 21.54 20.23
N ASN A 777 25.33 21.76 20.89
CA ASN A 777 25.08 22.88 21.80
C ASN A 777 25.48 24.26 21.22
N TYR A 778 25.01 24.55 20.01
CA TYR A 778 25.22 25.86 19.40
C TYR A 778 24.56 26.94 20.23
N THR A 779 25.31 28.00 20.57
CA THR A 779 24.82 29.13 21.37
C THR A 779 25.35 30.45 20.83
N CYS A 780 24.57 31.53 21.03
CA CYS A 780 25.08 32.89 20.95
C CYS A 780 25.27 33.42 22.38
N PRO A 781 26.39 34.08 22.72
CA PRO A 781 26.52 34.82 23.97
C PRO A 781 25.41 35.86 24.19
N CYS A 782 24.83 36.37 23.10
CA CYS A 782 23.72 37.29 23.09
C CYS A 782 22.35 36.67 23.44
N GLY A 783 22.24 35.33 23.50
CA GLY A 783 20.98 34.63 23.80
C GLY A 783 19.94 34.62 22.68
N THR A 784 20.30 35.08 21.47
CA THR A 784 19.46 35.08 20.28
C THR A 784 19.96 34.10 19.20
N PHE A 785 19.14 33.86 18.18
CA PHE A 785 19.46 32.99 17.04
C PHE A 785 19.21 33.77 15.73
N PRO A 786 20.10 34.70 15.35
CA PRO A 786 19.90 35.59 14.21
C PRO A 786 20.05 34.84 12.87
N ILE A 787 19.08 33.98 12.56
CA ILE A 787 19.02 33.15 11.37
C ILE A 787 17.82 33.62 10.56
N TYR A 788 18.11 34.21 9.41
CA TYR A 788 17.12 34.83 8.53
C TYR A 788 17.40 34.36 7.09
N TRP A 789 16.41 34.44 6.20
CA TRP A 789 16.60 34.29 4.73
C TRP A 789 17.32 33.01 4.27
N MET A 790 16.86 31.86 4.74
CA MET A 790 17.40 30.54 4.38
C MET A 790 16.88 29.97 3.06
N ASP A 791 16.25 30.82 2.23
CA ASP A 791 15.53 30.45 1.01
C ASP A 791 16.47 30.06 -0.15
N SER A 792 17.72 30.52 -0.14
CA SER A 792 18.68 30.26 -1.22
C SER A 792 19.11 28.79 -1.25
N PRO A 793 18.98 28.08 -2.39
CA PRO A 793 19.53 26.73 -2.54
C PRO A 793 21.05 26.74 -2.77
N GLU A 794 21.64 27.86 -3.20
CA GLU A 794 23.07 27.94 -3.51
C GLU A 794 23.91 28.35 -2.29
N TYR A 795 23.43 29.34 -1.52
CA TYR A 795 24.20 29.95 -0.42
C TYR A 795 23.65 29.61 0.98
N ALA A 796 22.52 28.91 1.07
CA ALA A 796 21.87 28.57 2.33
C ALA A 796 21.26 27.15 2.25
N ILE A 797 20.25 26.87 3.06
CA ILE A 797 19.64 25.53 3.16
C ILE A 797 18.44 25.30 2.22
N GLY A 798 18.06 26.28 1.39
CA GLY A 798 16.96 26.17 0.43
C GLY A 798 15.55 26.00 1.03
N GLN A 799 15.41 26.15 2.34
CA GLN A 799 14.14 26.01 3.08
C GLN A 799 14.15 26.96 4.27
N ASN A 800 13.35 28.03 4.21
CA ASN A 800 13.24 29.00 5.29
C ASN A 800 11.90 28.86 6.02
N PRO A 801 11.86 28.38 7.27
CA PRO A 801 10.61 28.23 8.02
C PRO A 801 9.73 29.47 7.91
N LEU A 802 8.41 29.26 7.74
CA LEU A 802 7.40 30.33 7.61
C LEU A 802 7.45 31.13 6.30
N ARG A 803 8.29 30.75 5.32
CA ARG A 803 8.36 31.36 3.98
C ARG A 803 8.11 30.34 2.89
N SER A 804 7.04 29.57 3.03
CA SER A 804 6.67 28.62 1.99
C SER A 804 6.24 29.35 0.70
N PRO A 805 6.61 28.83 -0.48
CA PRO A 805 6.29 29.49 -1.76
C PRO A 805 4.84 29.29 -2.20
N SER A 806 4.08 28.38 -1.56
CA SER A 806 2.72 28.03 -1.96
C SER A 806 1.87 27.54 -0.79
N VAL A 807 0.55 27.40 -1.04
CA VAL A 807 -0.39 26.75 -0.11
C VAL A 807 -0.11 25.26 0.14
N PHE A 808 0.69 24.61 -0.71
CA PHE A 808 1.19 23.25 -0.51
C PHE A 808 2.45 23.19 0.36
N ASN A 809 2.83 24.31 0.98
CA ASN A 809 4.11 24.50 1.64
C ASN A 809 5.29 24.38 0.63
N PHE A 810 6.49 23.95 1.09
CA PHE A 810 7.68 23.74 0.27
C PHE A 810 7.56 22.53 -0.68
N PHE A 811 6.75 21.54 -0.32
CA PHE A 811 6.61 20.31 -1.07
C PHE A 811 5.24 19.65 -0.87
N GLU A 812 4.73 19.05 -1.93
CA GLU A 812 3.43 18.38 -1.92
C GLU A 812 3.52 17.02 -1.21
N PRO A 813 2.55 16.66 -0.34
CA PRO A 813 2.52 15.35 0.33
C PRO A 813 2.53 14.14 -0.64
N GLY A 814 2.04 14.34 -1.86
CA GLY A 814 1.99 13.34 -2.92
C GLY A 814 3.18 13.37 -3.89
N TYR A 815 4.13 14.30 -3.75
CA TYR A 815 5.24 14.41 -4.70
C TYR A 815 6.08 13.12 -4.70
N SER A 816 6.40 12.66 -5.90
CA SER A 816 7.27 11.51 -6.15
C SER A 816 8.38 11.95 -7.10
N HIS A 817 9.62 11.86 -6.66
CA HIS A 817 10.76 12.17 -7.50
C HIS A 817 10.83 11.19 -8.67
N ALA A 818 11.09 11.73 -9.86
CA ALA A 818 11.13 10.93 -11.08
C ALA A 818 12.23 9.85 -11.02
N GLY A 819 12.00 8.74 -11.70
CA GLY A 819 12.95 7.62 -11.76
C GLY A 819 12.52 6.46 -10.85
N HIS A 820 13.47 5.88 -10.10
CA HIS A 820 13.23 4.64 -9.36
C HIS A 820 12.12 4.76 -8.29
N LEU A 821 11.96 5.93 -7.66
CA LEU A 821 10.95 6.16 -6.63
C LEU A 821 9.54 6.23 -7.23
N SER A 822 9.31 7.09 -8.23
CA SER A 822 8.02 7.13 -8.95
C SER A 822 7.69 5.78 -9.60
N SER A 823 8.69 5.08 -10.15
CA SER A 823 8.54 3.75 -10.76
C SER A 823 8.08 2.68 -9.77
N ALA A 824 8.48 2.80 -8.51
CA ALA A 824 8.05 1.92 -7.44
C ALA A 824 6.68 2.33 -6.83
N GLY A 825 6.06 3.41 -7.33
CA GLY A 825 4.84 3.97 -6.74
C GLY A 825 5.07 4.61 -5.37
N LEU A 826 6.31 5.03 -5.07
CA LEU A 826 6.69 5.64 -3.80
C LEU A 826 6.64 7.16 -3.90
N HIS A 827 6.24 7.80 -2.81
CA HIS A 827 6.33 9.23 -2.59
C HIS A 827 7.68 9.60 -1.97
N SER A 828 8.11 10.81 -2.26
CA SER A 828 9.35 11.38 -1.73
C SER A 828 9.23 12.90 -1.62
N PRO A 829 8.29 13.43 -0.80
CA PRO A 829 7.91 14.85 -0.81
C PRO A 829 9.10 15.80 -0.72
N GLU A 830 10.01 15.56 0.23
CA GLU A 830 11.14 16.43 0.52
C GLU A 830 12.15 16.52 -0.63
N PHE A 831 12.13 15.57 -1.58
CA PHE A 831 12.95 15.65 -2.79
C PHE A 831 12.48 16.74 -3.76
N GLN A 832 11.28 17.30 -3.60
CA GLN A 832 10.79 18.38 -4.47
C GLN A 832 11.65 19.66 -4.39
N ILE A 833 12.27 19.89 -3.24
CA ILE A 833 13.21 20.99 -3.02
C ILE A 833 14.68 20.55 -3.11
N THR A 834 14.94 19.33 -3.59
CA THR A 834 16.28 18.75 -3.72
C THR A 834 16.68 18.63 -5.19
N ASN A 835 17.68 19.42 -5.58
CA ASN A 835 18.29 19.46 -6.90
C ASN A 835 19.82 19.63 -6.80
N ASP A 836 20.52 19.52 -7.93
CA ASP A 836 21.99 19.59 -7.99
C ASP A 836 22.57 20.84 -7.30
N THR A 837 21.97 22.01 -7.52
CA THR A 837 22.37 23.27 -6.87
C THR A 837 22.22 23.18 -5.35
N SER A 838 21.07 22.72 -4.87
CA SER A 838 20.79 22.60 -3.44
C SER A 838 21.71 21.60 -2.72
N VAL A 839 22.07 20.50 -3.38
CA VAL A 839 22.94 19.47 -2.79
C VAL A 839 24.35 20.02 -2.58
N ILE A 840 24.89 20.76 -3.56
CA ILE A 840 26.20 21.41 -3.46
C ILE A 840 26.14 22.55 -2.43
N GLY A 841 25.16 23.45 -2.55
CA GLY A 841 25.01 24.61 -1.67
C GLY A 841 24.85 24.23 -0.20
N ILE A 842 24.04 23.22 0.10
CA ILE A 842 23.87 22.72 1.48
C ILE A 842 25.17 22.09 2.01
N SER A 843 25.93 21.39 1.16
CA SER A 843 27.23 20.83 1.56
C SER A 843 28.21 21.92 1.94
N ASP A 844 28.31 22.98 1.12
CA ASP A 844 29.18 24.13 1.38
C ASP A 844 28.73 24.90 2.63
N PHE A 845 27.42 25.12 2.77
CA PHE A 845 26.82 25.72 3.97
C PHE A 845 27.24 24.97 5.23
N PHE A 846 27.06 23.65 5.27
CA PHE A 846 27.44 22.86 6.45
C PHE A 846 28.94 22.78 6.67
N HIS A 847 29.77 22.82 5.62
CA HIS A 847 31.21 22.91 5.77
C HIS A 847 31.62 24.11 6.63
N TYR A 848 31.12 25.30 6.30
CA TYR A 848 31.44 26.53 7.03
C TYR A 848 30.81 26.58 8.41
N VAL A 849 29.52 26.21 8.53
CA VAL A 849 28.81 26.28 9.82
C VAL A 849 29.45 25.36 10.86
N VAL A 850 29.82 24.13 10.47
CA VAL A 850 30.47 23.18 11.38
C VAL A 850 31.85 23.66 11.82
N ARG A 851 32.62 24.26 10.90
CA ARG A 851 34.00 24.70 11.18
C ARG A 851 34.03 25.96 12.05
N ASP A 852 33.27 26.97 11.64
CA ASP A 852 33.41 28.36 12.09
C ASP A 852 32.23 28.87 12.93
N GLY A 853 31.13 28.10 13.01
CA GLY A 853 29.83 28.56 13.52
C GLY A 853 29.01 29.28 12.44
N PHE A 854 27.81 29.71 12.80
CA PHE A 854 26.92 30.49 11.93
C PHE A 854 26.97 31.97 12.31
N LYS A 855 27.27 32.84 11.33
CA LYS A 855 27.53 34.27 11.54
C LYS A 855 26.80 35.13 10.52
N TRP A 856 25.46 35.09 10.51
CA TRP A 856 24.69 36.04 9.71
C TRP A 856 24.99 37.49 10.14
N GLU A 857 25.10 37.69 11.45
CA GLU A 857 25.57 38.94 12.04
C GLU A 857 26.88 38.69 12.80
N GLU A 858 27.94 39.37 12.37
CA GLU A 858 29.30 39.19 12.91
C GLU A 858 29.40 39.46 14.42
N ASN A 859 28.55 40.35 14.95
CA ASN A 859 28.48 40.70 16.37
C ASN A 859 27.57 39.77 17.20
N ARG A 860 26.79 38.88 16.57
CA ARG A 860 25.90 37.91 17.22
C ARG A 860 26.13 36.49 16.67
N PRO A 861 27.37 35.96 16.74
CA PRO A 861 27.69 34.66 16.16
C PRO A 861 27.07 33.52 16.98
N ILE A 862 26.56 32.50 16.29
CA ILE A 862 26.11 31.24 16.89
C ILE A 862 27.25 30.23 16.73
N THR A 863 27.85 29.82 17.85
CA THR A 863 29.05 28.97 17.85
C THR A 863 28.81 27.61 18.48
N PRO A 864 29.38 26.51 17.93
CA PRO A 864 29.32 25.18 18.54
C PRO A 864 30.12 25.10 19.84
N ASP A 865 29.68 24.23 20.75
CA ASP A 865 30.52 23.74 21.86
C ASP A 865 30.99 22.31 21.58
N TYR A 866 32.26 22.19 21.20
CA TYR A 866 32.93 20.92 20.93
C TYR A 866 33.81 20.43 22.08
N THR A 867 33.78 21.10 23.23
CA THR A 867 34.74 20.87 24.33
C THR A 867 34.76 19.42 24.80
N SER A 868 33.59 18.76 24.87
CA SER A 868 33.47 17.36 25.29
C SER A 868 33.87 16.33 24.21
N LEU A 869 33.89 16.74 22.93
CA LEU A 869 34.15 15.85 21.79
C LEU A 869 35.59 15.91 21.29
N ILE A 870 36.27 17.05 21.47
CA ILE A 870 37.69 17.21 21.08
C ILE A 870 38.60 16.11 21.64
N PRO A 871 38.49 15.70 22.93
CA PRO A 871 39.28 14.60 23.45
C PRO A 871 39.04 13.25 22.74
N MET A 872 37.84 13.02 22.18
CA MET A 872 37.53 11.78 21.46
C MET A 872 38.18 11.74 20.07
N ALA A 873 38.54 12.90 19.49
CA ALA A 873 39.11 12.98 18.15
C ALA A 873 40.52 12.37 18.02
N SER A 874 41.19 12.07 19.14
CA SER A 874 42.43 11.27 19.13
C SER A 874 42.18 9.79 18.82
N ASN A 875 40.96 9.31 18.99
CA ASN A 875 40.52 7.95 18.66
C ASN A 875 39.36 8.02 17.64
N PRO A 876 39.66 7.99 16.32
CA PRO A 876 38.64 8.08 15.27
C PRO A 876 37.50 7.07 15.42
N ALA A 877 37.77 5.82 15.81
CA ALA A 877 36.73 4.81 15.97
C ALA A 877 35.72 5.20 17.07
N GLN A 878 36.22 5.63 18.24
CA GLN A 878 35.37 6.07 19.35
C GLN A 878 34.57 7.32 18.99
N LEU A 879 35.19 8.28 18.28
CA LEU A 879 34.49 9.47 17.81
C LEU A 879 33.34 9.10 16.85
N ILE A 880 33.60 8.24 15.88
CA ILE A 880 32.59 7.82 14.90
C ILE A 880 31.47 7.01 15.58
N ASP A 881 31.76 6.16 16.57
CA ASP A 881 30.72 5.47 17.35
C ASP A 881 29.78 6.45 18.07
N HIS A 882 30.34 7.51 18.65
CA HIS A 882 29.55 8.55 19.30
C HIS A 882 28.68 9.32 18.30
N LEU A 883 29.26 9.76 17.18
CA LEU A 883 28.55 10.48 16.13
C LEU A 883 27.48 9.61 15.46
N ASP A 884 27.72 8.31 15.30
CA ASP A 884 26.74 7.37 14.76
C ASP A 884 25.50 7.27 15.66
N LEU A 885 25.68 7.20 16.99
CA LEU A 885 24.56 7.22 17.92
C LEU A 885 23.76 8.53 17.84
N VAL A 886 24.44 9.67 17.88
CA VAL A 886 23.76 10.98 17.99
C VAL A 886 23.16 11.42 16.67
N MET A 887 23.87 11.27 15.55
CA MET A 887 23.46 11.83 14.26
C MET A 887 22.66 10.85 13.41
N THR A 888 23.06 9.58 13.38
CA THR A 888 22.44 8.55 12.52
C THR A 888 21.63 7.53 13.31
N SER A 889 21.50 7.69 14.63
CA SER A 889 20.79 6.75 15.50
C SER A 889 21.27 5.30 15.33
N GLN A 890 22.59 5.10 15.29
CA GLN A 890 23.25 3.82 14.99
C GLN A 890 22.80 3.21 13.65
N GLY A 891 22.51 4.07 12.68
CA GLY A 891 22.09 3.73 11.31
C GLY A 891 23.21 3.86 10.28
N MET A 892 24.41 4.26 10.68
CA MET A 892 25.54 4.42 9.76
C MET A 892 25.95 3.07 9.15
N SER A 893 26.10 3.04 7.84
CA SER A 893 26.58 1.86 7.12
C SER A 893 28.03 1.54 7.50
N GLY A 894 28.39 0.25 7.46
CA GLY A 894 29.78 -0.17 7.67
C GLY A 894 30.74 0.47 6.66
N GLY A 895 30.27 0.75 5.44
CA GLY A 895 31.04 1.45 4.41
C GLY A 895 31.40 2.88 4.81
N LEU A 896 30.40 3.68 5.21
CA LEU A 896 30.63 5.05 5.67
C LEU A 896 31.50 5.09 6.93
N LYS A 897 31.24 4.18 7.88
CA LYS A 897 32.01 4.07 9.12
C LYS A 897 33.50 3.82 8.86
N ASN A 898 33.82 2.85 8.00
CA ASN A 898 35.20 2.53 7.62
C ASN A 898 35.87 3.69 6.86
N LEU A 899 35.13 4.36 5.97
CA LEU A 899 35.62 5.53 5.25
C LEU A 899 36.01 6.65 6.22
N LEU A 900 35.12 7.01 7.14
CA LEU A 900 35.36 8.07 8.11
C LEU A 900 36.55 7.74 9.01
N VAL A 901 36.62 6.54 9.58
CA VAL A 901 37.76 6.12 10.41
C VAL A 901 39.08 6.21 9.63
N THR A 902 39.09 5.79 8.36
CA THR A 902 40.27 5.86 7.50
C THR A 902 40.71 7.30 7.25
N VAL A 903 39.77 8.17 6.83
CA VAL A 903 40.04 9.59 6.55
C VAL A 903 40.58 10.29 7.79
N LEU A 904 39.91 10.14 8.93
CA LEU A 904 40.32 10.81 10.17
C LEU A 904 41.65 10.29 10.72
N SER A 905 41.97 9.01 10.52
CA SER A 905 43.26 8.44 10.91
C SER A 905 44.42 8.99 10.08
N ALA A 906 44.17 9.36 8.82
CA ALA A 906 45.15 9.98 7.93
C ALA A 906 45.38 11.47 8.22
N MET A 907 44.46 12.15 8.92
CA MET A 907 44.61 13.55 9.32
C MET A 907 45.59 13.69 10.49
N PRO A 908 46.30 14.83 10.64
CA PRO A 908 47.19 15.07 11.78
C PRO A 908 46.46 14.96 13.13
N SER A 909 47.06 14.26 14.11
CA SER A 909 46.47 14.09 15.45
C SER A 909 46.56 15.32 16.35
N ASN A 910 47.42 16.27 16.00
CA ASN A 910 47.56 17.57 16.68
C ASN A 910 46.53 18.61 16.23
N ASP A 911 45.64 18.27 15.29
CA ASP A 911 44.47 19.09 14.94
C ASP A 911 43.15 18.31 15.18
N PRO A 912 42.79 18.07 16.45
CA PRO A 912 41.58 17.32 16.80
C PRO A 912 40.29 18.04 16.38
N ARG A 913 40.32 19.37 16.24
CA ARG A 913 39.16 20.15 15.78
C ARG A 913 38.90 19.92 14.30
N ALA A 914 39.93 19.92 13.46
CA ALA A 914 39.77 19.59 12.04
C ALA A 914 39.23 18.17 11.86
N ARG A 915 39.72 17.19 12.62
CA ARG A 915 39.20 15.81 12.60
C ARG A 915 37.70 15.76 12.94
N LEU A 916 37.30 16.39 14.04
CA LEU A 916 35.91 16.41 14.48
C LEU A 916 34.98 17.08 13.45
N THR A 917 35.36 18.27 12.98
CA THR A 917 34.54 19.05 12.03
C THR A 917 34.43 18.36 10.67
N THR A 918 35.50 17.70 10.21
CA THR A 918 35.47 16.86 9.00
C THR A 918 34.51 15.69 9.16
N ALA A 919 34.54 15.00 10.31
CA ALA A 919 33.63 13.89 10.58
C ALA A 919 32.16 14.32 10.55
N ILE A 920 31.83 15.42 11.25
CA ILE A 920 30.46 15.96 11.30
C ILE A 920 30.00 16.38 9.90
N HIS A 921 30.83 17.11 9.14
CA HIS A 921 30.48 17.56 7.79
C HIS A 921 30.20 16.37 6.85
N MET A 922 31.10 15.39 6.80
CA MET A 922 30.93 14.20 5.96
C MET A 922 29.69 13.39 6.33
N ILE A 923 29.36 13.30 7.63
CA ILE A 923 28.11 12.67 8.07
C ILE A 923 26.91 13.48 7.58
N LEU A 924 26.86 14.79 7.83
CA LEU A 924 25.73 15.66 7.46
C LEU A 924 25.36 15.62 5.98
N THR A 925 26.32 15.34 5.11
CA THR A 925 26.14 15.30 3.64
C THR A 925 26.05 13.87 3.10
N SER A 926 26.18 12.85 3.95
CA SER A 926 26.09 11.44 3.55
C SER A 926 24.64 10.98 3.35
N PRO A 927 24.37 10.03 2.44
CA PRO A 927 23.05 9.41 2.31
C PRO A 927 22.54 8.78 3.63
N ASP A 928 23.44 8.20 4.44
CA ASP A 928 23.12 7.57 5.73
C ASP A 928 22.52 8.56 6.74
N TYR A 929 22.88 9.84 6.65
CA TYR A 929 22.29 10.93 7.44
C TYR A 929 21.25 11.74 6.67
N VAL A 930 21.30 11.83 5.35
CA VAL A 930 20.26 12.57 4.63
C VAL A 930 18.95 11.79 4.63
N ILE A 931 19.02 10.45 4.64
CA ILE A 931 17.84 9.58 4.72
C ILE A 931 17.59 9.19 6.18
N GLN A 932 16.47 9.65 6.72
CA GLN A 932 15.96 9.28 8.04
C GLN A 932 15.23 7.95 7.98
N LYS A 933 15.62 7.02 8.88
CA LYS A 933 15.01 5.71 9.04
C LYS A 933 14.63 5.42 10.48
#